data_AF-A0A928D341-F1
#
_entry.id   AF-A0A928D341-F1
#
_cell.length_a   1.000
_cell.length_b   1.000
_cell.length_c   1.000
_cell.angle_alpha   90.00
_cell.angle_beta   90.00
_cell.angle_gamma   90.00
#
_symmetry.space_group_name_H-M   'P 1'
#
loop_
_entity.id
_entity.type
_entity.pdbx_description
1 polymer ?
#
loop_
_entity_poly.entity_id
_entity_poly.type
_entity_poly.pdbx_seq_one_letter_code
_entity_poly.pdbx_strand_id
1 'polypeptide(L)'
;MKKWLLFLSFISLTALPANEVANADWSKSSGGMLKNWKVRPAEEGVFSAQNGILHLKSRNPKQAVLAIQENLPLKPGSVYQAECRIRSNSKSDVMFYIEYRNSAGRLVAANGVWRKTIPAWERHRFNIRVPEKIQGKPYIVLRPAVGGEAEFTGLSVKELATPQDIPLLGGVMHAVVRSSDPAVISLEDTPGKQVAAEHRNVPITPGKSCVYNFSIRGEGVSGHNTGFHFYRVEVILPDGTLLTPGWDDTWNDRKQFKTIKFIVPEKPENRSMTVRFYANSQGKLVLEDFKVACKEIDPAENYYFVLDSPISRDTFYGSSADMVCRGKVHAYAAPAADTVQIKAADGSVIKTSAVNWNGSLTADFALALGTLPEGAYTLQLMQNKNVLIERNIKVLPVSKNMVTSSNYNQVLLNGKPFFVNLMWWNPGYGSNPAALEQLAANGITVSIVAGGNSTSLLRGLDNFEQAGLKAVVNLTLSYWIKTKGHVPTEDFISGLLSDEVKNHPALLGYLLIDEPMWGGVPVEPLLKSYGKLREVDPYHPVWINAAPRGEVAGHRIYSGAADWYGLDIYPVPAPNNHSNLEDQNLTSVGKYTLRMVEAVNAHKPVIMTLQAFSWNSLANRKVKDFKGSKGYPTVEELRFMSFDAFTSGAVGLAWWGSHYVRKADFIADFMQVQREHYALSGILAGGERSQRVEKNGLRYCNYTLNGCTLYAVLNISDRTQTAVLPAFENGKALDFYGKCEAASGSKVKLAPYTVKIYVSGQLPAPAYELPVTGAAPTEFIKHIK
;
A
#
# COMPACT_ATOMS: atom_id res chain seq x y z
N MET A 1 6.89 58.98 -0.92
CA MET A 1 7.46 59.49 0.34
C MET A 1 6.80 58.77 1.52
N LYS A 2 7.61 58.20 2.43
CA LYS A 2 7.31 57.83 3.84
C LYS A 2 6.23 56.74 4.05
N LYS A 3 6.46 55.59 4.70
CA LYS A 3 7.56 55.09 5.56
C LYS A 3 7.56 53.56 5.47
N TRP A 4 8.71 53.00 5.13
CA TRP A 4 9.10 51.64 5.50
C TRP A 4 9.19 51.58 7.02
N LEU A 5 8.39 50.71 7.65
CA LEU A 5 8.59 50.32 9.04
C LEU A 5 9.27 48.95 9.04
N LEU A 6 10.57 48.98 9.39
CA LEU A 6 11.34 47.81 9.74
C LEU A 6 10.58 47.02 10.81
N PHE A 7 10.07 45.85 10.47
CA PHE A 7 9.93 44.77 11.45
C PHE A 7 11.33 44.21 11.66
N LEU A 8 12.07 44.82 12.59
CA LEU A 8 13.17 44.17 13.29
C LEU A 8 12.56 42.97 14.00
N SER A 9 12.62 41.81 13.33
CA SER A 9 12.54 40.54 14.02
C SER A 9 13.64 40.57 15.07
N PHE A 10 13.25 40.59 16.35
CA PHE A 10 14.12 40.13 17.41
C PHE A 10 14.48 38.68 17.08
N ILE A 11 15.51 38.49 16.26
CA ILE A 11 16.33 37.29 16.33
C ILE A 11 16.91 37.39 17.73
N SER A 12 16.26 36.74 18.70
CA SER A 12 17.02 36.28 19.84
C SER A 12 18.17 35.48 19.21
N LEU A 13 19.40 35.98 19.37
CA LEU A 13 20.56 35.11 19.28
C LEU A 13 20.35 34.09 20.39
N THR A 14 19.56 33.05 20.10
CA THR A 14 19.63 31.80 20.81
C THR A 14 21.06 31.35 20.58
N ALA A 15 21.87 31.43 21.63
CA ALA A 15 23.22 30.91 21.62
C ALA A 15 23.15 29.52 20.98
N LEU A 16 23.98 29.26 19.97
CA LEU A 16 24.08 27.94 19.36
C LEU A 16 24.21 26.93 20.51
N PRO A 17 23.38 25.87 20.56
CA PRO A 17 23.39 24.95 21.69
C PRO A 17 24.81 24.43 21.89
N ALA A 18 25.28 24.53 23.12
CA ALA A 18 26.64 24.15 23.49
C ALA A 18 26.89 22.68 23.11
N ASN A 19 28.08 22.40 22.59
CA ASN A 19 28.48 21.03 22.35
C ASN A 19 28.83 20.38 23.69
N GLU A 20 28.11 19.33 24.07
CA GLU A 20 28.31 18.60 25.32
C GLU A 20 29.56 17.72 25.30
N VAL A 21 30.17 17.56 24.12
CA VAL A 21 31.46 16.89 23.96
C VAL A 21 32.59 17.89 24.18
N ALA A 22 33.43 17.64 25.18
CA ALA A 22 34.63 18.42 25.41
C ALA A 22 35.73 18.05 24.39
N ASN A 23 36.51 19.03 23.92
CA ASN A 23 37.61 18.78 22.97
C ASN A 23 37.16 17.95 21.75
N ALA A 24 35.99 18.29 21.19
CA ALA A 24 35.35 17.52 20.12
C ALA A 24 36.02 17.66 18.74
N ASP A 25 36.89 18.65 18.60
CA ASP A 25 37.80 18.85 17.46
C ASP A 25 39.17 18.17 17.69
N TRP A 26 39.38 17.55 18.85
CA TRP A 26 40.62 16.87 19.25
C TRP A 26 41.89 17.73 19.11
N SER A 27 41.75 19.06 19.17
CA SER A 27 42.88 19.99 19.00
C SER A 27 43.77 20.10 20.24
N LYS A 28 43.29 19.65 21.41
CA LYS A 28 44.00 19.77 22.70
C LYS A 28 44.61 18.43 23.12
N SER A 29 45.91 18.42 23.38
CA SER A 29 46.66 17.29 23.93
C SER A 29 47.36 17.63 25.25
N SER A 30 47.59 16.65 26.12
CA SER A 30 48.38 16.77 27.35
C SER A 30 49.20 15.49 27.54
N GLY A 31 50.54 15.60 27.61
CA GLY A 31 51.43 14.45 27.82
C GLY A 31 51.31 13.36 26.73
N GLY A 32 51.12 13.75 25.47
CA GLY A 32 50.93 12.82 24.35
C GLY A 32 49.53 12.18 24.26
N MET A 33 48.62 12.49 25.18
CA MET A 33 47.23 11.98 25.18
C MET A 33 46.22 13.07 24.79
N LEU A 34 45.08 12.67 24.23
CA LEU A 34 43.96 13.56 23.92
C LEU A 34 43.31 14.07 25.22
N LYS A 35 43.28 15.39 25.43
CA LYS A 35 42.67 15.97 26.63
C LYS A 35 41.17 15.61 26.68
N ASN A 36 40.69 15.14 27.83
CA ASN A 36 39.31 14.68 28.07
C ASN A 36 38.86 13.42 27.30
N TRP A 37 39.78 12.70 26.67
CA TRP A 37 39.49 11.46 25.95
C TRP A 37 40.39 10.33 26.45
N LYS A 38 39.82 9.14 26.59
CA LYS A 38 40.55 7.90 26.86
C LYS A 38 40.63 7.10 25.58
N VAL A 39 41.85 6.84 25.09
CA VAL A 39 42.07 5.90 23.99
C VAL A 39 42.46 4.56 24.60
N ARG A 40 41.84 3.48 24.14
CA ARG A 40 42.18 2.10 24.54
C ARG A 40 42.55 1.27 23.31
N PRO A 41 43.67 0.54 23.33
CA PRO A 41 44.70 0.52 24.39
C PRO A 41 45.43 1.88 24.50
N ALA A 42 46.04 2.15 25.64
CA ALA A 42 46.84 3.37 25.87
C ALA A 42 48.27 3.16 25.36
N GLU A 43 48.42 3.06 24.04
CA GLU A 43 49.68 2.77 23.34
C GLU A 43 50.01 3.87 22.34
N GLU A 44 51.31 4.12 22.09
CA GLU A 44 51.71 5.13 21.10
C GLU A 44 51.32 4.72 19.67
N GLY A 45 50.79 5.68 18.91
CA GLY A 45 50.48 5.53 17.50
C GLY A 45 49.28 4.62 17.18
N VAL A 46 48.39 4.39 18.14
CA VAL A 46 47.03 3.83 17.90
C VAL A 46 46.00 4.91 17.56
N PHE A 47 46.36 6.18 17.73
CA PHE A 47 45.59 7.33 17.28
C PHE A 47 46.51 8.45 16.77
N SER A 48 45.97 9.34 15.94
CA SER A 48 46.53 10.65 15.64
C SER A 48 45.41 11.68 15.56
N ALA A 49 45.68 12.94 15.91
CA ALA A 49 44.70 14.02 15.81
C ALA A 49 45.34 15.27 15.20
N GLN A 50 44.79 15.73 14.08
CA GLN A 50 45.28 16.91 13.37
C GLN A 50 44.14 17.58 12.60
N ASN A 51 44.11 18.91 12.57
CA ASN A 51 43.15 19.70 11.78
C ASN A 51 41.67 19.33 12.01
N GLY A 52 41.29 19.02 13.25
CA GLY A 52 39.90 18.63 13.56
C GLY A 52 39.54 17.19 13.19
N ILE A 53 40.53 16.37 12.81
CA ILE A 53 40.36 14.98 12.43
C ILE A 53 41.03 14.08 13.46
N LEU A 54 40.28 13.13 14.02
CA LEU A 54 40.80 12.03 14.81
C LEU A 54 40.91 10.78 13.93
N HIS A 55 42.11 10.23 13.81
CA HIS A 55 42.35 8.94 13.19
C HIS A 55 42.58 7.89 14.28
N LEU A 56 41.84 6.78 14.22
CA LEU A 56 42.02 5.61 15.07
C LEU A 56 42.46 4.44 14.20
N LYS A 57 43.56 3.78 14.55
CA LYS A 57 44.11 2.65 13.79
C LYS A 57 44.72 1.61 14.72
N SER A 58 44.26 0.37 14.59
CA SER A 58 44.89 -0.73 15.32
C SER A 58 46.26 -1.08 14.77
N ARG A 59 47.23 -1.32 15.66
CA ARG A 59 48.55 -1.90 15.32
C ARG A 59 48.52 -3.44 15.33
N ASN A 60 47.53 -4.03 15.98
CA ASN A 60 47.34 -5.47 16.07
C ASN A 60 46.02 -5.86 15.38
N PRO A 61 46.04 -6.72 14.33
CA PRO A 61 44.83 -7.17 13.64
C PRO A 61 43.78 -7.84 14.53
N LYS A 62 44.16 -8.28 15.74
CA LYS A 62 43.28 -8.93 16.73
C LYS A 62 42.84 -8.01 17.88
N GLN A 63 43.26 -6.75 17.89
CA GLN A 63 42.96 -5.79 18.96
C GLN A 63 41.99 -4.72 18.49
N ALA A 64 41.07 -4.32 19.37
CA ALA A 64 40.18 -3.18 19.14
C ALA A 64 40.84 -1.89 19.61
N VAL A 65 40.65 -0.82 18.84
CA VAL A 65 40.98 0.55 19.26
C VAL A 65 39.69 1.33 19.44
N LEU A 66 39.59 2.10 20.52
CA LEU A 66 38.42 2.91 20.83
C LEU A 66 38.80 4.20 21.54
N ALA A 67 38.15 5.29 21.16
CA ALA A 67 38.21 6.57 21.86
C ALA A 67 36.92 6.78 22.64
N ILE A 68 37.04 7.03 23.94
CA ILE A 68 35.92 7.22 24.86
C ILE A 68 36.03 8.61 25.49
N GLN A 69 34.92 9.34 25.52
CA GLN A 69 34.77 10.46 26.44
C GLN A 69 33.71 10.13 27.49
N GLU A 70 34.16 10.05 28.74
CA GLU A 70 33.33 9.75 29.90
C GLU A 70 32.65 11.01 30.44
N ASN A 71 31.60 10.82 31.25
CA ASN A 71 30.93 11.87 32.02
C ASN A 71 30.27 12.97 31.17
N LEU A 72 29.61 12.60 30.08
CA LEU A 72 28.83 13.55 29.30
C LEU A 72 27.74 14.20 30.17
N PRO A 73 27.57 15.53 30.13
CA PRO A 73 26.61 16.26 30.95
C PRO A 73 25.17 16.20 30.37
N LEU A 74 24.69 15.01 29.99
CA LEU A 74 23.35 14.85 29.42
C LEU A 74 22.28 14.83 30.52
N LYS A 75 21.26 15.68 30.40
CA LYS A 75 20.16 15.81 31.38
C LYS A 75 19.14 14.67 31.22
N PRO A 76 18.68 14.02 32.31
CA PRO A 76 17.54 13.11 32.28
C PRO A 76 16.30 13.76 31.67
N GLY A 77 15.53 13.00 30.88
CA GLY A 77 14.31 13.47 30.21
C GLY A 77 14.55 14.25 28.90
N SER A 78 15.71 14.90 28.75
CA SER A 78 16.09 15.65 27.55
C SER A 78 16.46 14.74 26.37
N VAL A 79 16.36 15.32 25.16
CA VAL A 79 16.77 14.68 23.90
C VAL A 79 18.04 15.35 23.41
N TYR A 80 19.02 14.57 22.97
CA TYR A 80 20.27 15.08 22.40
C TYR A 80 20.48 14.52 20.99
N GLN A 81 21.09 15.29 20.10
CA GLN A 81 21.56 14.84 18.80
C GLN A 81 23.07 14.68 18.84
N ALA A 82 23.54 13.46 18.58
CA ALA A 82 24.94 13.16 18.35
C ALA A 82 25.21 13.13 16.84
N GLU A 83 26.20 13.86 16.36
CA GLU A 83 26.64 13.91 14.96
C GLU A 83 28.15 13.76 14.85
N CYS A 84 28.62 13.00 13.85
CA CYS A 84 30.02 12.88 13.49
C CYS A 84 30.14 12.56 12.00
N ARG A 85 31.19 13.04 11.32
CA ARG A 85 31.53 12.60 9.96
C ARG A 85 32.64 11.55 10.03
N ILE A 86 32.47 10.46 9.28
CA ILE A 86 33.36 9.31 9.35
C ILE A 86 33.82 8.91 7.94
N ARG A 87 35.05 8.45 7.80
CA ARG A 87 35.57 7.76 6.60
C ARG A 87 36.58 6.69 6.97
N SER A 88 36.85 5.77 6.05
CA SER A 88 37.94 4.78 6.20
C SER A 88 38.50 4.45 4.82
N ASN A 89 39.83 4.52 4.66
CA ASN A 89 40.47 4.17 3.39
C ASN A 89 40.45 2.65 3.17
N SER A 90 40.50 1.88 4.26
CA SER A 90 40.40 0.41 4.26
C SER A 90 38.97 -0.12 4.28
N LYS A 91 37.95 0.75 4.25
CA LYS A 91 36.52 0.38 4.36
C LYS A 91 36.20 -0.45 5.60
N SER A 92 36.89 -0.17 6.72
CA SER A 92 36.68 -0.88 7.98
C SER A 92 35.33 -0.53 8.59
N ASP A 93 34.61 -1.52 9.08
CA ASP A 93 33.35 -1.28 9.77
C ASP A 93 33.57 -0.44 11.04
N VAL A 94 32.62 0.42 11.40
CA VAL A 94 32.75 1.38 12.51
C VAL A 94 31.49 1.44 13.36
N MET A 95 31.66 1.78 14.64
CA MET A 95 30.58 2.18 15.55
C MET A 95 30.83 3.58 16.13
N PHE A 96 29.75 4.34 16.28
CA PHE A 96 29.68 5.66 16.89
C PHE A 96 28.42 5.69 17.75
N TYR A 97 28.56 5.69 19.08
CA TYR A 97 27.42 5.48 19.97
C TYR A 97 27.61 6.14 21.33
N ILE A 98 26.50 6.31 22.05
CA ILE A 98 26.48 6.76 23.46
C ILE A 98 25.99 5.62 24.33
N GLU A 99 26.69 5.33 25.42
CA GLU A 99 26.31 4.30 26.40
C GLU A 99 25.92 4.93 27.74
N TYR A 100 24.92 4.33 28.40
CA TYR A 100 24.48 4.69 29.75
C TYR A 100 23.95 3.45 30.48
N ARG A 101 23.82 3.52 31.81
CA ARG A 101 23.15 2.47 32.60
C ARG A 101 21.72 2.92 32.92
N ASN A 102 20.74 2.08 32.60
CA ASN A 102 19.35 2.35 32.95
C ASN A 102 19.09 2.21 34.45
N SER A 103 17.86 2.50 34.90
CA SER A 103 17.46 2.39 36.30
C SER A 103 17.68 0.99 36.92
N ALA A 104 17.67 -0.06 36.11
CA ALA A 104 17.94 -1.44 36.51
C ALA A 104 19.44 -1.83 36.46
N GLY A 105 20.35 -0.87 36.22
CA GLY A 105 21.80 -1.08 36.16
C GLY A 105 22.32 -1.72 34.87
N ARG A 106 21.44 -2.03 33.90
CA ARG A 106 21.83 -2.62 32.61
C ARG A 106 22.45 -1.56 31.71
N LEU A 107 23.55 -1.91 31.05
CA LEU A 107 24.21 -1.05 30.06
C LEU A 107 23.39 -1.04 28.77
N VAL A 108 23.10 0.17 28.26
CA VAL A 108 22.33 0.40 27.04
C VAL A 108 23.13 1.31 26.11
N ALA A 109 23.22 0.95 24.84
CA ALA A 109 23.91 1.74 23.81
C ALA A 109 22.89 2.38 22.85
N ALA A 110 22.89 3.72 22.76
CA ALA A 110 22.22 4.46 21.71
C ALA A 110 23.10 4.48 20.46
N ASN A 111 22.61 3.94 19.35
CA ASN A 111 23.32 3.75 18.07
C ASN A 111 24.49 2.75 18.09
N GLY A 112 24.43 1.70 18.95
CA GLY A 112 25.40 0.61 19.00
C GLY A 112 25.35 -0.36 17.81
N VAL A 113 25.41 0.15 16.58
CA VAL A 113 25.29 -0.62 15.32
C VAL A 113 26.54 -0.46 14.48
N TRP A 114 27.08 -1.57 13.95
CA TRP A 114 28.19 -1.57 13.01
C TRP A 114 27.77 -1.01 11.65
N ARG A 115 28.62 -0.16 11.07
CA ARG A 115 28.38 0.47 9.76
C ARG A 115 29.57 0.27 8.84
N LYS A 116 29.28 -0.08 7.59
CA LYS A 116 30.25 -0.06 6.49
C LYS A 116 30.71 1.38 6.26
N THR A 117 31.99 1.57 6.00
CA THR A 117 32.56 2.88 5.66
C THR A 117 33.08 2.89 4.23
N ILE A 118 33.21 4.08 3.66
CA ILE A 118 33.83 4.30 2.35
C ILE A 118 35.01 5.30 2.46
N PRO A 119 35.87 5.40 1.43
CA PRO A 119 36.96 6.38 1.37
C PRO A 119 36.49 7.84 1.13
N ALA A 120 35.29 8.19 1.58
CA ALA A 120 34.71 9.53 1.47
C ALA A 120 34.03 9.89 2.79
N TRP A 121 33.98 11.19 3.12
CA TRP A 121 33.37 11.67 4.35
C TRP A 121 31.85 11.52 4.34
N GLU A 122 31.35 10.58 5.14
CA GLU A 122 29.91 10.38 5.34
C GLU A 122 29.47 11.02 6.66
N ARG A 123 28.32 11.69 6.65
CA ARG A 123 27.73 12.27 7.87
C ARG A 123 26.90 11.21 8.58
N HIS A 124 27.17 10.98 9.86
CA HIS A 124 26.42 10.09 10.73
C HIS A 124 25.82 10.89 11.88
N ARG A 125 24.53 10.71 12.12
CA ARG A 125 23.82 11.33 13.23
C ARG A 125 22.82 10.37 13.85
N PHE A 126 22.55 10.53 15.14
CA PHE A 126 21.47 9.85 15.85
C PHE A 126 21.01 10.72 17.02
N ASN A 127 19.74 10.56 17.39
CA ASN A 127 19.18 11.20 18.58
C ASN A 127 19.23 10.22 19.77
N ILE A 128 19.29 10.73 20.99
CA ILE A 128 19.17 9.94 22.22
C ILE A 128 18.23 10.69 23.17
N ARG A 129 17.13 10.04 23.59
CA ARG A 129 16.35 10.49 24.75
C ARG A 129 16.98 9.88 26.00
N VAL A 130 17.49 10.71 26.88
CA VAL A 130 18.04 10.24 28.16
C VAL A 130 16.85 9.84 29.04
N PRO A 131 16.79 8.61 29.57
CA PRO A 131 15.71 8.24 30.47
C PRO A 131 15.63 9.15 31.68
N GLU A 132 14.42 9.35 32.22
CA GLU A 132 14.17 10.13 33.45
C GLU A 132 15.02 9.66 34.64
N LYS A 133 15.40 8.37 34.66
CA LYS A 133 16.23 7.75 35.69
C LYS A 133 17.35 6.93 35.05
N ILE A 134 18.59 7.32 35.28
CA ILE A 134 19.80 6.59 34.87
C ILE A 134 20.77 6.43 36.05
N GLN A 135 21.64 5.42 36.00
CA GLN A 135 22.72 5.24 36.96
C GLN A 135 24.04 5.75 36.38
N GLY A 136 24.73 6.63 37.11
CA GLY A 136 25.96 7.25 36.64
C GLY A 136 25.74 8.22 35.47
N LYS A 137 26.82 8.59 34.79
CA LYS A 137 26.78 9.54 33.65
C LYS A 137 26.99 8.80 32.31
N PRO A 138 26.29 9.21 31.24
CA PRO A 138 26.52 8.67 29.90
C PRO A 138 27.94 8.95 29.40
N TYR A 139 28.39 8.15 28.43
CA TYR A 139 29.68 8.33 27.75
C TYR A 139 29.55 8.04 26.25
N ILE A 140 30.43 8.63 25.44
CA ILE A 140 30.44 8.46 23.98
C ILE A 140 31.64 7.65 23.55
N VAL A 141 31.45 6.80 22.53
CA VAL A 141 32.47 5.88 22.03
C VAL A 141 32.58 5.98 20.52
N LEU A 142 33.82 6.10 20.05
CA LEU A 142 34.23 5.99 18.65
C LEU A 142 35.09 4.74 18.48
N ARG A 143 34.69 3.83 17.60
CA ARG A 143 35.32 2.50 17.51
C ARG A 143 35.30 1.93 16.09
N PRO A 144 36.45 1.85 15.39
CA PRO A 144 36.59 0.96 14.24
C PRO A 144 36.52 -0.53 14.66
N ALA A 145 36.27 -1.40 13.68
CA ALA A 145 36.30 -2.85 13.84
C ALA A 145 37.67 -3.32 14.35
N VAL A 146 37.70 -4.52 14.94
CA VAL A 146 38.94 -5.14 15.41
C VAL A 146 39.94 -5.21 14.24
N GLY A 147 41.17 -4.72 14.47
CA GLY A 147 42.18 -4.63 13.42
C GLY A 147 41.98 -3.56 12.34
N GLY A 148 40.91 -2.76 12.42
CA GLY A 148 40.55 -1.75 11.42
C GLY A 148 41.08 -0.35 11.72
N GLU A 149 40.72 0.58 10.82
CA GLU A 149 40.94 2.02 10.99
C GLU A 149 39.72 2.87 10.61
N ALA A 150 39.60 4.04 11.22
CA ALA A 150 38.63 5.05 10.82
C ALA A 150 39.10 6.45 11.19
N GLU A 151 38.68 7.43 10.39
CA GLU A 151 38.85 8.85 10.66
C GLU A 151 37.50 9.49 11.00
N PHE A 152 37.52 10.40 11.96
CA PHE A 152 36.36 11.08 12.51
C PHE A 152 36.57 12.59 12.46
N THR A 153 35.55 13.36 12.10
CA THR A 153 35.60 14.82 12.08
C THR A 153 34.23 15.43 12.42
N GLY A 154 34.21 16.67 12.90
CA GLY A 154 32.97 17.39 13.21
C GLY A 154 32.09 16.73 14.27
N LEU A 155 32.68 16.15 15.32
CA LEU A 155 31.92 15.52 16.39
C LEU A 155 31.11 16.57 17.19
N SER A 156 29.83 16.31 17.41
CA SER A 156 29.01 17.08 18.33
C SER A 156 27.94 16.25 19.01
N VAL A 157 27.62 16.61 20.26
CA VAL A 157 26.42 16.19 20.97
C VAL A 157 25.74 17.46 21.47
N LYS A 158 24.52 17.72 21.01
CA LYS A 158 23.81 18.97 21.31
C LYS A 158 22.41 18.65 21.81
N GLU A 159 21.96 19.35 22.85
CA GLU A 159 20.58 19.22 23.33
C GLU A 159 19.62 19.65 22.20
N LEU A 160 18.73 18.74 21.80
CA LEU A 160 17.55 19.07 21.02
C LEU A 160 16.52 19.59 22.01
N ALA A 161 15.83 20.69 21.68
CA ALA A 161 14.89 21.38 22.55
C ALA A 161 14.08 20.44 23.49
N THR A 162 13.94 20.81 24.75
CA THR A 162 13.20 20.02 25.75
C THR A 162 11.77 19.78 25.27
N PRO A 163 11.23 18.55 25.38
CA PRO A 163 9.82 18.31 25.11
C PRO A 163 8.93 19.26 25.91
N GLN A 164 7.89 19.80 25.27
CA GLN A 164 6.92 20.70 25.89
C GLN A 164 5.54 20.07 25.88
N ASP A 165 4.75 20.43 26.89
CA ASP A 165 3.34 20.10 26.99
C ASP A 165 2.52 21.24 26.35
N ILE A 166 1.82 20.91 25.26
CA ILE A 166 1.03 21.86 24.47
C ILE A 166 -0.44 21.49 24.61
N PRO A 167 -1.30 22.38 25.13
CA PRO A 167 -2.74 22.14 25.15
C PRO A 167 -3.28 21.93 23.73
N LEU A 168 -3.94 20.81 23.48
CA LEU A 168 -4.47 20.46 22.17
C LEU A 168 -5.74 19.61 22.34
N LEU A 169 -6.83 19.95 21.66
CA LEU A 169 -8.12 19.22 21.69
C LEU A 169 -8.62 18.83 23.09
N GLY A 170 -8.37 19.66 24.11
CA GLY A 170 -8.74 19.38 25.51
C GLY A 170 -7.82 18.38 26.24
N GLY A 171 -6.84 17.80 25.55
CA GLY A 171 -5.73 17.05 26.11
C GLY A 171 -4.42 17.84 26.06
N VAL A 172 -3.30 17.12 26.12
CA VAL A 172 -1.95 17.68 26.12
C VAL A 172 -1.05 16.91 25.14
N MET A 173 -0.52 17.61 24.14
CA MET A 173 0.51 17.10 23.25
C MET A 173 1.89 17.29 23.89
N HIS A 174 2.54 16.19 24.24
CA HIS A 174 3.91 16.15 24.73
C HIS A 174 4.87 15.89 23.55
N ALA A 175 5.56 16.92 23.07
CA ALA A 175 6.41 16.84 21.88
C ALA A 175 7.60 17.83 21.93
N VAL A 176 8.66 17.56 21.14
CA VAL A 176 9.76 18.51 20.93
C VAL A 176 9.36 19.51 19.84
N VAL A 177 8.99 20.74 20.21
CA VAL A 177 8.48 21.74 19.25
C VAL A 177 9.62 22.48 18.55
N ARG A 178 9.54 22.60 17.21
CA ARG A 178 10.45 23.42 16.39
C ARG A 178 9.75 24.45 15.49
N SER A 179 8.41 24.53 15.56
CA SER A 179 7.59 25.52 14.86
C SER A 179 7.26 26.68 15.81
N SER A 180 7.05 27.88 15.28
CA SER A 180 6.53 29.02 16.04
C SER A 180 5.03 28.91 16.34
N ASP A 181 4.31 28.01 15.65
CA ASP A 181 2.88 27.77 15.82
C ASP A 181 2.65 26.50 16.68
N PRO A 182 2.00 26.61 17.86
CA PRO A 182 1.70 25.46 18.71
C PRO A 182 0.69 24.47 18.11
N ALA A 183 -0.07 24.85 17.08
CA ALA A 183 -0.94 23.93 16.34
C ALA A 183 -0.19 23.03 15.35
N VAL A 184 1.11 23.28 15.15
CA VAL A 184 1.98 22.57 14.22
C VAL A 184 3.04 21.78 14.98
N ILE A 185 2.98 20.45 14.92
CA ILE A 185 3.91 19.55 15.60
C ILE A 185 4.95 19.05 14.61
N SER A 186 6.22 19.39 14.83
CA SER A 186 7.35 18.90 14.01
C SER A 186 8.05 17.74 14.73
N LEU A 187 8.00 16.54 14.16
CA LEU A 187 8.68 15.36 14.66
C LEU A 187 9.98 15.15 13.89
N GLU A 188 11.08 14.89 14.59
CA GLU A 188 12.31 14.40 13.96
C GLU A 188 12.46 12.89 14.18
N ASP A 189 13.37 12.29 13.41
CA ASP A 189 13.74 10.89 13.53
C ASP A 189 14.00 10.48 14.99
N THR A 190 13.29 9.45 15.46
CA THR A 190 13.53 8.84 16.76
C THR A 190 14.15 7.46 16.57
N PRO A 191 15.47 7.29 16.82
CA PRO A 191 16.10 5.99 16.65
C PRO A 191 15.50 4.95 17.58
N GLY A 192 15.32 3.72 17.06
CA GLY A 192 14.82 2.59 17.83
C GLY A 192 13.30 2.52 17.97
N LYS A 193 12.53 3.15 17.05
CA LYS A 193 11.05 3.13 17.08
C LYS A 193 10.48 3.73 18.37
N GLN A 194 11.14 4.73 18.95
CA GLN A 194 10.63 5.41 20.15
C GLN A 194 9.52 6.40 19.79
N VAL A 195 8.64 6.66 20.75
CA VAL A 195 7.58 7.68 20.64
C VAL A 195 8.21 9.04 20.42
N ALA A 196 7.88 9.68 19.28
CA ALA A 196 8.33 11.01 18.92
C ALA A 196 7.43 12.11 19.51
N ALA A 197 6.13 11.85 19.65
CA ALA A 197 5.19 12.71 20.37
C ALA A 197 4.03 11.89 20.96
N GLU A 198 3.43 12.39 22.03
CA GLU A 198 2.31 11.74 22.70
C GLU A 198 1.22 12.74 23.05
N HIS A 199 0.03 12.56 22.49
CA HIS A 199 -1.15 13.34 22.78
C HIS A 199 -1.96 12.64 23.88
N ARG A 200 -1.82 13.11 25.11
CA ARG A 200 -2.38 12.51 26.31
C ARG A 200 -3.71 13.15 26.67
N ASN A 201 -4.51 12.39 27.41
CA ASN A 201 -5.75 12.87 28.04
C ASN A 201 -6.74 13.48 27.04
N VAL A 202 -6.79 12.98 25.80
CA VAL A 202 -7.72 13.49 24.79
C VAL A 202 -9.14 13.06 25.21
N PRO A 203 -10.06 13.99 25.48
CA PRO A 203 -11.39 13.67 25.97
C PRO A 203 -12.20 12.93 24.90
N ILE A 204 -12.91 11.89 25.33
CA ILE A 204 -13.79 11.10 24.48
C ILE A 204 -15.05 10.68 25.24
N THR A 205 -16.12 10.42 24.50
CA THR A 205 -17.41 10.05 25.07
C THR A 205 -17.59 8.52 25.01
N PRO A 206 -17.86 7.83 26.14
CA PRO A 206 -18.13 6.39 26.16
C PRO A 206 -19.27 5.98 25.21
N GLY A 207 -19.14 4.79 24.62
CA GLY A 207 -20.17 4.21 23.74
C GLY A 207 -20.39 4.95 22.41
N LYS A 208 -19.46 5.82 22.00
CA LYS A 208 -19.56 6.59 20.75
C LYS A 208 -18.61 6.07 19.67
N SER A 209 -19.02 6.27 18.42
CA SER A 209 -18.15 6.13 17.25
C SER A 209 -17.37 7.43 17.08
N CYS A 210 -16.04 7.35 17.05
CA CYS A 210 -15.15 8.50 17.02
C CYS A 210 -14.15 8.43 15.86
N VAL A 211 -13.73 9.60 15.41
CA VAL A 211 -12.67 9.77 14.40
C VAL A 211 -11.62 10.73 14.93
N TYR A 212 -10.35 10.35 14.82
CA TYR A 212 -9.18 11.19 15.06
C TYR A 212 -8.54 11.55 13.72
N ASN A 213 -8.53 12.84 13.39
CA ASN A 213 -7.98 13.38 12.16
C ASN A 213 -6.74 14.23 12.45
N PHE A 214 -5.81 14.21 11.51
CA PHE A 214 -4.66 15.11 11.46
C PHE A 214 -4.17 15.19 10.01
N SER A 215 -3.45 16.25 9.65
CA SER A 215 -2.68 16.28 8.41
C SER A 215 -1.21 16.03 8.70
N ILE A 216 -0.50 15.44 7.74
CA ILE A 216 0.92 15.11 7.83
C ILE A 216 1.62 15.41 6.51
N ARG A 217 2.88 15.84 6.60
CA ARG A 217 3.81 15.96 5.47
C ARG A 217 5.24 15.76 5.94
N GLY A 218 6.11 15.30 5.04
CA GLY A 218 7.54 15.19 5.32
C GLY A 218 8.33 16.40 4.81
N GLU A 219 9.47 16.68 5.42
CA GLU A 219 10.46 17.67 4.96
C GLU A 219 11.88 17.11 5.11
N GLY A 220 12.65 17.11 4.02
CA GLY A 220 14.10 16.88 4.06
C GLY A 220 14.58 15.59 3.40
N VAL A 221 15.72 15.08 3.87
CA VAL A 221 16.60 14.14 3.15
C VAL A 221 15.90 12.84 2.74
N SER A 222 15.09 12.25 3.63
CA SER A 222 14.33 11.02 3.33
C SER A 222 13.43 11.22 2.11
N GLY A 223 12.73 12.35 2.05
CA GLY A 223 11.89 12.71 0.91
C GLY A 223 12.68 12.91 -0.38
N HIS A 224 13.85 13.54 -0.34
CA HIS A 224 14.70 13.69 -1.53
C HIS A 224 15.29 12.36 -2.04
N ASN A 225 15.61 11.44 -1.12
CA ASN A 225 16.26 10.18 -1.48
C ASN A 225 15.26 9.09 -1.90
N THR A 226 14.11 9.04 -1.24
CA THR A 226 13.14 7.94 -1.38
C THR A 226 11.78 8.40 -1.90
N GLY A 227 11.52 9.70 -1.97
CA GLY A 227 10.19 10.28 -2.22
C GLY A 227 9.36 10.48 -0.95
N PHE A 228 9.68 9.77 0.14
CA PHE A 228 8.76 9.56 1.26
C PHE A 228 9.40 9.76 2.64
N HIS A 229 8.55 9.96 3.64
CA HIS A 229 8.87 9.95 5.06
C HIS A 229 7.95 8.99 5.81
N PHE A 230 8.53 8.09 6.59
CA PHE A 230 7.83 7.03 7.30
C PHE A 230 7.45 7.44 8.72
N TYR A 231 6.23 7.09 9.11
CA TYR A 231 5.64 7.39 10.41
C TYR A 231 4.76 6.24 10.88
N ARG A 232 4.38 6.24 12.17
CA ARG A 232 3.38 5.32 12.73
C ARG A 232 2.57 6.06 13.78
N VAL A 233 1.31 5.67 13.93
CA VAL A 233 0.42 6.19 14.97
C VAL A 233 -0.15 5.04 15.77
N GLU A 234 -0.24 5.20 17.08
CA GLU A 234 -0.96 4.28 17.97
C GLU A 234 -2.05 5.06 18.71
N VAL A 235 -3.25 4.51 18.79
CA VAL A 235 -4.33 5.04 19.64
C VAL A 235 -4.56 4.06 20.78
N ILE A 236 -4.49 4.54 22.01
CA ILE A 236 -4.72 3.78 23.23
C ILE A 236 -6.05 4.23 23.81
N LEU A 237 -7.03 3.34 23.76
CA LEU A 237 -8.36 3.58 24.31
C LEU A 237 -8.35 3.44 25.84
N PRO A 238 -9.38 3.96 26.53
CA PRO A 238 -9.40 4.00 27.99
C PRO A 238 -9.33 2.66 28.71
N ASP A 239 -9.77 1.57 28.06
CA ASP A 239 -9.73 0.20 28.55
C ASP A 239 -8.37 -0.47 28.32
N GLY A 240 -7.41 0.26 27.74
CA GLY A 240 -6.10 -0.25 27.37
C GLY A 240 -6.04 -0.85 25.97
N THR A 241 -7.16 -0.89 25.22
CA THR A 241 -7.18 -1.38 23.84
C THR A 241 -6.23 -0.54 22.98
N LEU A 242 -5.25 -1.21 22.37
CA LEU A 242 -4.24 -0.60 21.51
C LEU A 242 -4.64 -0.76 20.04
N LEU A 243 -4.95 0.35 19.38
CA LEU A 243 -5.16 0.42 17.96
C LEU A 243 -3.87 0.87 17.28
N THR A 244 -3.27 -0.04 16.54
CA THR A 244 -2.05 0.21 15.79
C THR A 244 -2.31 0.01 14.30
N PRO A 245 -2.61 1.07 13.53
CA PRO A 245 -2.24 1.04 12.12
C PRO A 245 -0.72 0.83 12.07
N GLY A 246 -0.21 -0.05 11.20
CA GLY A 246 1.23 -0.31 11.07
C GLY A 246 2.07 0.94 10.75
N TRP A 247 3.30 0.75 10.26
CA TRP A 247 4.02 1.87 9.66
C TRP A 247 3.25 2.39 8.44
N ASP A 248 3.35 3.68 8.13
CA ASP A 248 2.81 4.34 6.95
C ASP A 248 3.84 5.37 6.46
N ASP A 249 3.59 6.00 5.32
CA ASP A 249 4.45 7.08 4.84
C ASP A 249 3.68 8.27 4.28
N THR A 250 4.42 9.36 4.10
CA THR A 250 3.94 10.61 3.56
C THR A 250 4.93 11.24 2.59
N TRP A 251 4.42 12.06 1.67
CA TRP A 251 5.21 12.75 0.66
C TRP A 251 6.08 13.85 1.27
N ASN A 252 7.19 14.16 0.59
CA ASN A 252 7.92 15.39 0.85
C ASN A 252 7.08 16.61 0.43
N ASP A 253 6.95 17.60 1.30
CA ASP A 253 6.36 18.93 1.06
C ASP A 253 4.88 18.95 0.64
N ARG A 254 4.19 17.79 0.58
CA ARG A 254 2.76 17.71 0.25
C ARG A 254 1.95 17.27 1.47
N LYS A 255 1.06 18.15 1.92
CA LYS A 255 0.11 17.89 3.02
C LYS A 255 -0.86 16.77 2.64
N GLN A 256 -0.99 15.78 3.51
CA GLN A 256 -1.92 14.65 3.38
C GLN A 256 -2.79 14.54 4.62
N PHE A 257 -4.09 14.30 4.43
CA PHE A 257 -5.02 14.12 5.54
C PHE A 257 -5.12 12.65 5.92
N LYS A 258 -5.04 12.36 7.22
CA LYS A 258 -5.09 11.01 7.79
C LYS A 258 -6.22 10.94 8.81
N THR A 259 -6.91 9.80 8.81
CA THR A 259 -8.08 9.55 9.66
C THR A 259 -7.95 8.19 10.33
N ILE A 260 -8.16 8.15 11.64
CA ILE A 260 -8.23 6.92 12.44
C ILE A 260 -9.64 6.84 13.04
N LYS A 261 -10.41 5.80 12.67
CA LYS A 261 -11.75 5.55 13.19
C LYS A 261 -11.70 4.50 14.31
N PHE A 262 -12.49 4.69 15.37
CA PHE A 262 -12.55 3.76 16.51
C PHE A 262 -13.88 3.90 17.26
N ILE A 263 -14.25 2.87 18.03
CA ILE A 263 -15.39 2.88 18.96
C ILE A 263 -14.85 3.02 20.38
N VAL A 264 -15.46 3.91 21.17
CA VAL A 264 -15.13 4.06 22.58
C VAL A 264 -15.88 3.01 23.40
N PRO A 265 -15.22 2.25 24.30
CA PRO A 265 -15.88 1.33 25.20
C PRO A 265 -17.03 1.99 25.99
N GLU A 266 -18.08 1.23 26.32
CA GLU A 266 -19.28 1.78 26.97
C GLU A 266 -19.07 2.20 28.44
N LYS A 267 -18.23 1.46 29.18
CA LYS A 267 -18.01 1.66 30.61
C LYS A 267 -16.53 1.75 30.96
N PRO A 268 -15.78 2.71 30.40
CA PRO A 268 -14.36 2.79 30.68
C PRO A 268 -14.12 3.41 32.07
N GLU A 269 -13.08 2.95 32.76
CA GLU A 269 -12.64 3.56 34.02
C GLU A 269 -12.12 4.99 33.81
N ASN A 270 -11.51 5.26 32.65
CA ASN A 270 -11.03 6.57 32.22
C ASN A 270 -11.87 7.12 31.05
N ARG A 271 -12.04 8.45 30.95
CA ARG A 271 -12.78 9.07 29.82
C ARG A 271 -11.88 9.79 28.82
N SER A 272 -10.67 9.28 28.67
CA SER A 272 -9.66 9.86 27.80
C SER A 272 -8.84 8.79 27.08
N MET A 273 -8.36 9.13 25.89
CA MET A 273 -7.42 8.31 25.13
C MET A 273 -6.05 8.95 25.07
N THR A 274 -5.07 8.15 24.66
CA THR A 274 -3.72 8.62 24.31
C THR A 274 -3.39 8.28 22.87
N VAL A 275 -2.82 9.21 22.13
CA VAL A 275 -2.34 8.99 20.75
C VAL A 275 -0.82 9.15 20.72
N ARG A 276 -0.09 8.13 20.26
CA ARG A 276 1.37 8.17 20.13
C ARG A 276 1.76 8.27 18.67
N PHE A 277 2.73 9.14 18.38
CA PHE A 277 3.30 9.33 17.06
C PHE A 277 4.75 8.86 17.05
N TYR A 278 5.12 8.20 15.97
CA TYR A 278 6.46 7.68 15.72
C TYR A 278 6.97 8.22 14.39
N ALA A 279 8.26 8.53 14.32
CA ALA A 279 8.93 9.00 13.12
C ALA A 279 10.12 8.08 12.82
N ASN A 280 10.28 7.69 11.56
CA ASN A 280 11.42 6.87 11.12
C ASN A 280 11.93 7.38 9.77
N SER A 281 12.45 8.60 9.75
CA SER A 281 12.92 9.24 8.52
C SER A 281 13.94 10.33 8.80
N GLN A 282 14.97 10.39 7.96
CA GLN A 282 15.95 11.47 7.97
C GLN A 282 15.31 12.76 7.48
N GLY A 283 14.84 13.59 8.40
CA GLY A 283 14.11 14.81 8.08
C GLY A 283 13.15 15.15 9.21
N LYS A 284 12.08 15.85 8.86
CA LYS A 284 11.00 16.21 9.77
C LYS A 284 9.68 15.67 9.23
N LEU A 285 8.81 15.22 10.11
CA LEU A 285 7.38 15.09 9.85
C LEU A 285 6.68 16.30 10.47
N VAL A 286 5.81 16.95 9.72
CA VAL A 286 5.02 18.08 10.18
C VAL A 286 3.57 17.62 10.28
N LEU A 287 3.02 17.66 11.48
CA LEU A 287 1.64 17.29 11.81
C LEU A 287 0.81 18.54 12.13
N GLU A 288 -0.38 18.64 11.56
CA GLU A 288 -1.25 19.81 11.69
C GLU A 288 -2.74 19.38 11.69
N ASP A 289 -3.66 20.35 11.74
CA ASP A 289 -5.10 20.14 11.47
C ASP A 289 -5.79 19.07 12.35
N PHE A 290 -5.33 18.91 13.60
CA PHE A 290 -5.86 17.90 14.52
C PHE A 290 -7.34 18.12 14.84
N LYS A 291 -8.16 17.06 14.73
CA LYS A 291 -9.59 17.07 15.11
C LYS A 291 -10.02 15.73 15.69
N VAL A 292 -10.83 15.77 16.74
CA VAL A 292 -11.60 14.61 17.22
C VAL A 292 -13.08 14.91 17.05
N ALA A 293 -13.83 13.99 16.45
CA ALA A 293 -15.27 14.06 16.38
C ALA A 293 -15.87 12.72 16.79
N CYS A 294 -16.86 12.76 17.69
CA CYS A 294 -17.58 11.59 18.17
C CYS A 294 -19.07 11.77 17.91
N LYS A 295 -19.74 10.70 17.53
CA LYS A 295 -21.18 10.67 17.28
C LYS A 295 -21.82 9.46 17.94
N GLU A 296 -23.15 9.52 18.14
CA GLU A 296 -23.92 8.33 18.50
C GLU A 296 -23.62 7.21 17.50
N ILE A 297 -23.49 5.99 18.02
CA ILE A 297 -23.48 4.81 17.17
C ILE A 297 -24.92 4.69 16.66
N ASP A 298 -25.09 4.99 15.38
CA ASP A 298 -26.37 4.78 14.72
C ASP A 298 -26.66 3.27 14.72
N PRO A 299 -27.82 2.78 15.18
CA PRO A 299 -28.18 1.38 15.02
C PRO A 299 -28.06 0.89 13.57
N ALA A 300 -28.21 1.77 12.58
CA ALA A 300 -27.92 1.47 11.18
C ALA A 300 -26.44 1.12 10.94
N GLU A 301 -25.50 1.70 11.70
CA GLU A 301 -24.07 1.34 11.66
C GLU A 301 -23.80 -0.04 12.26
N ASN A 302 -24.73 -0.61 13.05
CA ASN A 302 -24.59 -1.97 13.57
C ASN A 302 -24.89 -3.04 12.52
N TYR A 303 -25.53 -2.71 11.40
CA TYR A 303 -25.92 -3.68 10.39
C TYR A 303 -25.40 -3.30 9.00
N TYR A 304 -25.16 -4.30 8.16
CA TYR A 304 -24.96 -4.07 6.74
C TYR A 304 -25.40 -5.27 5.90
N PHE A 305 -25.86 -4.97 4.69
CA PHE A 305 -26.15 -5.98 3.67
C PHE A 305 -24.91 -6.32 2.88
N VAL A 306 -24.83 -7.58 2.47
CA VAL A 306 -23.91 -8.08 1.47
C VAL A 306 -24.74 -8.92 0.50
N LEU A 307 -24.85 -8.47 -0.76
CA LEU A 307 -25.74 -9.09 -1.74
C LEU A 307 -24.96 -10.06 -2.63
N ASP A 308 -25.47 -11.29 -2.73
CA ASP A 308 -25.02 -12.27 -3.74
C ASP A 308 -25.81 -12.09 -5.05
N SER A 309 -27.04 -11.57 -4.95
CA SER A 309 -27.89 -11.27 -6.10
C SER A 309 -28.87 -10.16 -5.70
N PRO A 310 -28.91 -9.01 -6.42
CA PRO A 310 -28.00 -8.66 -7.51
C PRO A 310 -26.62 -8.26 -6.99
N ILE A 311 -25.55 -8.80 -7.58
CA ILE A 311 -24.17 -8.51 -7.16
C ILE A 311 -23.60 -7.23 -7.77
N SER A 312 -23.95 -6.93 -9.02
CA SER A 312 -23.44 -5.74 -9.73
C SER A 312 -24.29 -4.54 -9.42
N ARG A 313 -23.73 -3.57 -8.68
CA ARG A 313 -24.36 -2.28 -8.37
C ARG A 313 -25.78 -2.39 -7.83
N ASP A 314 -26.04 -3.44 -7.05
CA ASP A 314 -27.36 -3.69 -6.49
C ASP A 314 -28.47 -3.67 -7.57
N THR A 315 -28.13 -4.08 -8.80
CA THR A 315 -28.97 -3.93 -9.99
C THR A 315 -29.15 -5.28 -10.70
N PHE A 316 -30.40 -5.63 -10.95
CA PHE A 316 -30.77 -6.67 -11.90
C PHE A 316 -30.82 -6.08 -13.31
N TYR A 317 -30.22 -6.78 -14.28
CA TYR A 317 -30.28 -6.41 -15.69
C TYR A 317 -31.17 -7.42 -16.41
N GLY A 318 -32.34 -6.97 -16.82
CA GLY A 318 -33.46 -7.82 -17.26
C GLY A 318 -34.30 -8.31 -16.08
N SER A 319 -35.48 -8.84 -16.41
CA SER A 319 -36.43 -9.39 -15.45
C SER A 319 -36.80 -10.82 -15.84
N SER A 320 -36.91 -11.72 -14.86
CA SER A 320 -37.19 -13.13 -15.09
C SER A 320 -38.00 -13.75 -13.95
N ALA A 321 -38.69 -14.86 -14.23
CA ALA A 321 -39.55 -15.52 -13.26
C ALA A 321 -38.79 -16.15 -12.08
N ASP A 322 -37.49 -16.36 -12.24
CA ASP A 322 -36.57 -16.94 -11.27
C ASP A 322 -35.73 -15.89 -10.52
N MET A 323 -36.05 -14.59 -10.64
CA MET A 323 -35.35 -13.55 -9.89
C MET A 323 -35.42 -13.78 -8.38
N VAL A 324 -34.25 -13.81 -7.74
CA VAL A 324 -34.09 -13.88 -6.30
C VAL A 324 -33.16 -12.77 -5.85
N CYS A 325 -33.63 -11.95 -4.89
CA CYS A 325 -32.75 -11.09 -4.11
C CYS A 325 -32.25 -11.89 -2.91
N ARG A 326 -30.95 -12.16 -2.86
CA ARG A 326 -30.33 -12.98 -1.81
C ARG A 326 -28.99 -12.42 -1.39
N GLY A 327 -28.61 -12.76 -0.17
CA GLY A 327 -27.34 -12.41 0.39
C GLY A 327 -27.32 -12.61 1.89
N LYS A 328 -26.46 -11.85 2.55
CA LYS A 328 -26.23 -11.89 3.99
C LYS A 328 -26.55 -10.55 4.63
N VAL A 329 -27.08 -10.63 5.84
CA VAL A 329 -27.13 -9.52 6.79
C VAL A 329 -26.08 -9.79 7.85
N HIS A 330 -25.24 -8.80 8.11
CA HIS A 330 -24.24 -8.85 9.16
C HIS A 330 -24.60 -7.88 10.28
N ALA A 331 -24.27 -8.24 11.50
CA ALA A 331 -24.36 -7.38 12.67
C ALA A 331 -22.98 -7.23 13.34
N TYR A 332 -22.64 -6.06 13.86
CA TYR A 332 -21.42 -5.85 14.65
C TYR A 332 -21.58 -6.22 16.13
N ALA A 333 -22.82 -6.42 16.59
CA ALA A 333 -23.18 -6.80 17.96
C ALA A 333 -24.38 -7.75 17.94
N ALA A 334 -24.80 -8.24 19.11
CA ALA A 334 -25.93 -9.17 19.24
C ALA A 334 -27.16 -8.66 18.46
N PRO A 335 -27.61 -9.39 17.42
CA PRO A 335 -28.61 -8.89 16.51
C PRO A 335 -30.02 -8.97 17.12
N ALA A 336 -30.85 -7.99 16.77
CA ALA A 336 -32.25 -7.94 17.18
C ALA A 336 -33.22 -7.76 16.00
N ALA A 337 -32.72 -7.74 14.76
CA ALA A 337 -33.52 -7.67 13.56
C ALA A 337 -34.32 -8.97 13.33
N ASP A 338 -35.57 -8.85 12.90
CA ASP A 338 -36.51 -9.97 12.78
C ASP A 338 -36.82 -10.37 11.32
N THR A 339 -36.82 -9.40 10.39
CA THR A 339 -37.30 -9.60 9.03
C THR A 339 -36.52 -8.78 8.01
N VAL A 340 -36.46 -9.31 6.79
CA VAL A 340 -35.98 -8.61 5.60
C VAL A 340 -37.15 -8.50 4.64
N GLN A 341 -37.32 -7.33 4.02
CA GLN A 341 -38.37 -7.13 3.03
C GLN A 341 -37.87 -6.30 1.85
N ILE A 342 -38.52 -6.46 0.70
CA ILE A 342 -38.31 -5.61 -0.47
C ILE A 342 -39.60 -4.86 -0.80
N LYS A 343 -39.49 -3.57 -1.06
CA LYS A 343 -40.60 -2.67 -1.40
C LYS A 343 -40.43 -2.10 -2.80
N ALA A 344 -41.53 -1.87 -3.48
CA ALA A 344 -41.55 -1.06 -4.69
C ALA A 344 -41.51 0.45 -4.33
N ALA A 345 -41.23 1.28 -5.33
CA ALA A 345 -41.14 2.74 -5.16
C ALA A 345 -42.44 3.40 -4.65
N ASP A 346 -43.61 2.79 -4.90
CA ASP A 346 -44.90 3.25 -4.37
C ASP A 346 -45.13 2.90 -2.88
N GLY A 347 -44.18 2.19 -2.27
CA GLY A 347 -44.25 1.78 -0.88
C GLY A 347 -44.98 0.45 -0.64
N SER A 348 -45.44 -0.25 -1.69
CA SER A 348 -45.98 -1.59 -1.57
C SER A 348 -44.88 -2.60 -1.21
N VAL A 349 -45.20 -3.57 -0.33
CA VAL A 349 -44.28 -4.66 0.03
C VAL A 349 -44.43 -5.77 -1.00
N ILE A 350 -43.32 -6.10 -1.67
CA ILE A 350 -43.27 -7.15 -2.70
C ILE A 350 -43.06 -8.51 -2.06
N LYS A 351 -42.10 -8.61 -1.14
CA LYS A 351 -41.75 -9.86 -0.47
C LYS A 351 -41.13 -9.59 0.90
N THR A 352 -41.41 -10.46 1.86
CA THR A 352 -40.82 -10.45 3.20
C THR A 352 -40.35 -11.86 3.55
N SER A 353 -39.26 -11.95 4.31
CA SER A 353 -38.76 -13.18 4.91
C SER A 353 -38.29 -12.90 6.35
N ALA A 354 -38.43 -13.90 7.23
CA ALA A 354 -37.79 -13.87 8.53
C ALA A 354 -36.26 -13.93 8.38
N VAL A 355 -35.54 -13.30 9.32
CA VAL A 355 -34.08 -13.38 9.45
C VAL A 355 -33.74 -14.31 10.62
N ASN A 356 -33.09 -15.43 10.31
CA ASN A 356 -32.71 -16.42 11.32
C ASN A 356 -31.21 -16.30 11.63
N TRP A 357 -30.90 -15.71 12.79
CA TRP A 357 -29.51 -15.47 13.20
C TRP A 357 -28.81 -16.71 13.75
N ASN A 358 -29.53 -17.70 14.27
CA ASN A 358 -28.95 -18.95 14.83
C ASN A 358 -27.80 -18.72 15.83
N GLY A 359 -27.87 -17.64 16.63
CA GLY A 359 -26.81 -17.25 17.57
C GLY A 359 -25.54 -16.66 16.92
N SER A 360 -25.55 -16.43 15.61
CA SER A 360 -24.47 -15.82 14.83
C SER A 360 -24.68 -14.32 14.66
N LEU A 361 -23.59 -13.60 14.35
CA LEU A 361 -23.60 -12.20 13.91
C LEU A 361 -23.86 -12.06 12.39
N THR A 362 -24.24 -13.14 11.72
CA THR A 362 -24.53 -13.15 10.28
C THR A 362 -25.68 -14.10 9.99
N ALA A 363 -26.61 -13.66 9.15
CA ALA A 363 -27.77 -14.43 8.72
C ALA A 363 -27.94 -14.34 7.19
N ASP A 364 -28.21 -15.47 6.56
CA ASP A 364 -28.56 -15.53 5.14
C ASP A 364 -30.03 -15.15 4.94
N PHE A 365 -30.34 -14.52 3.80
CA PHE A 365 -31.72 -14.29 3.36
C PHE A 365 -31.86 -14.57 1.86
N ALA A 366 -33.09 -14.93 1.46
CA ALA A 366 -33.47 -15.06 0.06
C ALA A 366 -34.94 -14.65 -0.11
N LEU A 367 -35.20 -13.75 -1.05
CA LEU A 367 -36.52 -13.28 -1.44
C LEU A 367 -36.74 -13.68 -2.90
N ALA A 368 -37.58 -14.68 -3.15
CA ALA A 368 -38.05 -15.00 -4.48
C ALA A 368 -38.99 -13.89 -4.97
N LEU A 369 -38.52 -13.10 -5.92
CA LEU A 369 -39.20 -11.89 -6.39
C LEU A 369 -40.12 -12.18 -7.58
N GLY A 370 -39.77 -13.20 -8.39
CA GLY A 370 -40.41 -13.40 -9.68
C GLY A 370 -40.16 -12.21 -10.61
N THR A 371 -41.01 -12.06 -11.62
CA THR A 371 -40.88 -10.96 -12.58
C THR A 371 -41.20 -9.62 -11.93
N LEU A 372 -40.25 -8.70 -11.97
CA LEU A 372 -40.41 -7.31 -11.55
C LEU A 372 -40.34 -6.35 -12.74
N PRO A 373 -41.17 -5.29 -12.79
CA PRO A 373 -41.00 -4.24 -13.79
C PRO A 373 -39.68 -3.48 -13.59
N GLU A 374 -39.20 -2.86 -14.66
CA GLU A 374 -38.07 -1.93 -14.58
C GLU A 374 -38.38 -0.80 -13.59
N GLY A 375 -37.41 -0.43 -12.75
CA GLY A 375 -37.61 0.58 -11.73
C GLY A 375 -36.73 0.43 -10.50
N ALA A 376 -37.02 1.26 -9.51
CA ALA A 376 -36.34 1.27 -8.22
C ALA A 376 -37.14 0.51 -7.15
N TYR A 377 -36.40 -0.19 -6.30
CA TYR A 377 -36.92 -0.97 -5.19
C TYR A 377 -36.05 -0.72 -3.96
N THR A 378 -36.59 -0.98 -2.78
CA THR A 378 -35.86 -0.79 -1.51
C THR A 378 -35.86 -2.09 -0.73
N LEU A 379 -34.67 -2.65 -0.51
CA LEU A 379 -34.45 -3.75 0.44
C LEU A 379 -34.31 -3.16 1.85
N GLN A 380 -35.05 -3.67 2.82
CA GLN A 380 -35.07 -3.17 4.19
C GLN A 380 -34.84 -4.30 5.19
N LEU A 381 -33.98 -4.04 6.17
CA LEU A 381 -33.86 -4.84 7.38
C LEU A 381 -34.75 -4.21 8.45
N MET A 382 -35.55 -5.02 9.12
CA MET A 382 -36.56 -4.54 10.07
C MET A 382 -36.34 -5.11 11.47
N GLN A 383 -36.80 -4.36 12.47
CA GLN A 383 -36.99 -4.82 13.85
C GLN A 383 -38.30 -4.24 14.37
N ASN A 384 -39.23 -5.09 14.82
CA ASN A 384 -40.51 -4.67 15.38
C ASN A 384 -41.23 -3.63 14.50
N LYS A 385 -41.21 -3.85 13.17
CA LYS A 385 -41.75 -2.96 12.12
C LYS A 385 -40.99 -1.64 11.88
N ASN A 386 -39.91 -1.36 12.59
CA ASN A 386 -39.03 -0.23 12.31
C ASN A 386 -37.94 -0.63 11.32
N VAL A 387 -37.62 0.25 10.36
CA VAL A 387 -36.50 0.05 9.42
C VAL A 387 -35.21 0.32 10.18
N LEU A 388 -34.28 -0.64 10.16
CA LEU A 388 -32.94 -0.50 10.74
C LEU A 388 -31.94 0.00 9.71
N ILE A 389 -31.90 -0.66 8.54
CA ILE A 389 -31.11 -0.25 7.38
C ILE A 389 -31.90 -0.49 6.11
N GLU A 390 -31.59 0.27 5.07
CA GLU A 390 -32.15 0.08 3.74
C GLU A 390 -31.07 0.12 2.66
N ARG A 391 -31.38 -0.51 1.53
CA ARG A 391 -30.52 -0.56 0.35
C ARG A 391 -31.35 -0.45 -0.91
N ASN A 392 -30.93 0.47 -1.80
CA ASN A 392 -31.60 0.68 -3.07
C ASN A 392 -31.22 -0.43 -4.05
N ILE A 393 -32.24 -1.10 -4.59
CA ILE A 393 -32.14 -2.11 -5.64
C ILE A 393 -32.73 -1.52 -6.93
N LYS A 394 -32.20 -1.90 -8.09
CA LYS A 394 -32.75 -1.51 -9.39
C LYS A 394 -33.04 -2.72 -10.26
N VAL A 395 -34.03 -2.60 -11.12
CA VAL A 395 -34.23 -3.46 -12.29
C VAL A 395 -34.10 -2.57 -13.52
N LEU A 396 -33.10 -2.84 -14.35
CA LEU A 396 -32.79 -2.09 -15.57
C LEU A 396 -32.89 -3.02 -16.79
N PRO A 397 -33.10 -2.47 -18.00
CA PRO A 397 -33.04 -3.27 -19.22
C PRO A 397 -31.63 -3.81 -19.45
N VAL A 398 -31.51 -4.86 -20.27
CA VAL A 398 -30.21 -5.37 -20.71
C VAL A 398 -29.59 -4.40 -21.72
N SER A 399 -28.32 -4.04 -21.54
CA SER A 399 -27.55 -3.24 -22.51
C SER A 399 -26.73 -4.13 -23.44
N LYS A 400 -26.45 -3.64 -24.66
CA LYS A 400 -25.57 -4.30 -25.65
C LYS A 400 -24.10 -4.27 -25.26
N ASN A 401 -23.72 -3.31 -24.42
CA ASN A 401 -22.42 -3.24 -23.78
C ASN A 401 -22.66 -3.03 -22.28
N MET A 402 -22.50 -4.10 -21.50
CA MET A 402 -22.55 -4.06 -20.05
C MET A 402 -21.50 -4.97 -19.45
N VAL A 403 -20.99 -4.55 -18.31
CA VAL A 403 -19.99 -5.26 -17.55
C VAL A 403 -20.50 -5.51 -16.15
N THR A 404 -20.67 -6.79 -15.82
CA THR A 404 -21.21 -7.26 -14.55
C THR A 404 -20.20 -8.20 -13.87
N SER A 405 -20.58 -8.71 -12.70
CA SER A 405 -19.81 -9.68 -11.94
C SER A 405 -20.62 -10.96 -11.76
N SER A 406 -19.95 -12.12 -11.78
CA SER A 406 -20.55 -13.38 -11.37
C SER A 406 -20.56 -13.51 -9.84
N ASN A 407 -21.28 -14.50 -9.30
CA ASN A 407 -21.29 -14.81 -7.86
C ASN A 407 -19.90 -15.25 -7.32
N TYR A 408 -18.95 -15.54 -8.21
CA TYR A 408 -17.56 -15.82 -7.87
C TYR A 408 -16.64 -14.60 -8.09
N ASN A 409 -17.22 -13.41 -8.24
CA ASN A 409 -16.56 -12.14 -8.57
C ASN A 409 -15.82 -12.15 -9.91
N GLN A 410 -16.10 -13.08 -10.81
CA GLN A 410 -15.51 -13.04 -12.15
C GLN A 410 -16.13 -11.89 -12.93
N VAL A 411 -15.34 -11.21 -13.75
CA VAL A 411 -15.83 -10.16 -14.64
C VAL A 411 -16.58 -10.79 -15.80
N LEU A 412 -17.80 -10.31 -16.05
CA LEU A 412 -18.63 -10.71 -17.17
C LEU A 412 -18.82 -9.54 -18.12
N LEU A 413 -18.48 -9.71 -19.40
CA LEU A 413 -18.80 -8.78 -20.48
C LEU A 413 -19.99 -9.35 -21.25
N ASN A 414 -21.12 -8.64 -21.25
CA ASN A 414 -22.36 -9.08 -21.91
C ASN A 414 -22.77 -10.51 -21.50
N GLY A 415 -22.60 -10.84 -20.22
CA GLY A 415 -22.93 -12.16 -19.65
C GLY A 415 -21.91 -13.27 -19.90
N LYS A 416 -20.81 -13.00 -20.63
CA LYS A 416 -19.72 -13.97 -20.88
C LYS A 416 -18.50 -13.67 -20.00
N PRO A 417 -17.80 -14.69 -19.47
CA PRO A 417 -16.54 -14.47 -18.75
C PRO A 417 -15.54 -13.65 -19.56
N PHE A 418 -14.96 -12.63 -18.93
CA PHE A 418 -13.98 -11.75 -19.53
C PHE A 418 -12.74 -11.65 -18.63
N PHE A 419 -11.57 -11.96 -19.19
CA PHE A 419 -10.31 -11.91 -18.46
C PHE A 419 -9.68 -10.52 -18.55
N VAL A 420 -9.62 -9.81 -17.42
CA VAL A 420 -8.98 -8.48 -17.34
C VAL A 420 -7.46 -8.67 -17.27
N ASN A 421 -6.78 -8.39 -18.38
CA ASN A 421 -5.33 -8.29 -18.45
C ASN A 421 -4.97 -6.89 -18.98
N LEU A 422 -4.73 -5.98 -18.04
CA LEU A 422 -4.67 -4.54 -18.29
C LEU A 422 -3.21 -4.07 -18.44
N MET A 423 -2.94 -3.27 -19.47
CA MET A 423 -1.71 -2.47 -19.55
C MET A 423 -1.99 -1.03 -19.10
N TRP A 424 -1.31 -0.55 -18.06
CA TRP A 424 -1.57 0.79 -17.50
C TRP A 424 -1.28 1.92 -18.49
N TRP A 425 -0.24 1.75 -19.30
CA TRP A 425 0.20 2.79 -20.21
C TRP A 425 0.23 2.30 -21.65
N ASN A 426 -0.31 3.13 -22.53
CA ASN A 426 -0.11 3.09 -23.97
C ASN A 426 0.16 4.51 -24.47
N PRO A 427 0.86 4.69 -25.60
CA PRO A 427 1.24 5.99 -26.10
C PRO A 427 0.04 6.87 -26.38
N GLY A 428 0.06 8.06 -25.77
CA GLY A 428 -0.97 9.06 -25.97
C GLY A 428 -2.38 8.64 -25.52
N TYR A 429 -2.49 7.65 -24.62
CA TYR A 429 -3.73 7.19 -23.98
C TYR A 429 -4.87 6.89 -24.96
N GLY A 430 -4.56 6.11 -25.99
CA GLY A 430 -5.47 5.65 -27.03
C GLY A 430 -5.28 6.32 -28.38
N SER A 431 -4.31 7.22 -28.53
CA SER A 431 -4.09 7.94 -29.80
C SER A 431 -3.07 7.26 -30.74
N ASN A 432 -2.48 6.13 -30.35
CA ASN A 432 -1.54 5.36 -31.17
C ASN A 432 -2.08 3.95 -31.49
N PRO A 433 -2.83 3.77 -32.59
CA PRO A 433 -3.42 2.48 -32.97
C PRO A 433 -2.41 1.34 -33.09
N ALA A 434 -1.22 1.60 -33.68
CA ALA A 434 -0.20 0.59 -33.86
C ALA A 434 0.27 0.02 -32.51
N ALA A 435 0.42 0.87 -31.48
CA ALA A 435 0.76 0.40 -30.14
C ALA A 435 -0.34 -0.47 -29.53
N LEU A 436 -1.61 -0.11 -29.74
CA LEU A 436 -2.77 -0.87 -29.26
C LEU A 436 -2.86 -2.24 -29.93
N GLU A 437 -2.68 -2.31 -31.24
CA GLU A 437 -2.64 -3.58 -32.00
C GLU A 437 -1.54 -4.51 -31.47
N GLN A 438 -0.35 -3.97 -31.17
CA GLN A 438 0.73 -4.79 -30.59
C GLN A 438 0.39 -5.31 -29.19
N LEU A 439 -0.27 -4.52 -28.35
CA LEU A 439 -0.74 -4.98 -27.04
C LEU A 439 -1.74 -6.13 -27.22
N ALA A 440 -2.73 -5.94 -28.08
CA ALA A 440 -3.78 -6.92 -28.35
C ALA A 440 -3.20 -8.25 -28.86
N ALA A 441 -2.30 -8.20 -29.85
CA ALA A 441 -1.66 -9.38 -30.43
C ALA A 441 -0.82 -10.20 -29.44
N ASN A 442 -0.48 -9.64 -28.27
CA ASN A 442 0.31 -10.31 -27.24
C ASN A 442 -0.50 -10.71 -25.99
N GLY A 443 -1.84 -10.68 -26.05
CA GLY A 443 -2.70 -11.16 -24.96
C GLY A 443 -3.05 -10.12 -23.90
N ILE A 444 -2.81 -8.83 -24.16
CA ILE A 444 -3.43 -7.75 -23.39
C ILE A 444 -4.87 -7.58 -23.89
N THR A 445 -5.82 -7.46 -22.97
CA THR A 445 -7.24 -7.27 -23.29
C THR A 445 -7.75 -5.88 -23.01
N VAL A 446 -7.07 -5.17 -22.10
CA VAL A 446 -7.49 -3.86 -21.60
C VAL A 446 -6.33 -2.89 -21.57
N SER A 447 -6.58 -1.62 -21.84
CA SER A 447 -5.64 -0.54 -21.49
C SER A 447 -6.39 0.74 -21.12
N ILE A 448 -5.63 1.74 -20.66
CA ILE A 448 -6.17 3.02 -20.20
C ILE A 448 -6.39 3.97 -21.38
N VAL A 449 -7.57 4.59 -21.42
CA VAL A 449 -7.90 5.70 -22.32
C VAL A 449 -8.19 6.96 -21.50
N ALA A 450 -7.89 8.14 -22.03
CA ALA A 450 -8.24 9.40 -21.39
C ALA A 450 -8.52 10.50 -22.42
N GLY A 451 -9.45 11.40 -22.10
CA GLY A 451 -9.81 12.53 -22.96
C GLY A 451 -10.45 13.65 -22.15
N GLY A 452 -10.06 14.91 -22.40
CA GLY A 452 -10.59 16.06 -21.65
C GLY A 452 -12.05 16.42 -21.97
N ASN A 453 -12.64 15.79 -22.99
CA ASN A 453 -14.04 15.91 -23.40
C ASN A 453 -14.47 14.67 -24.21
N SER A 454 -15.78 14.50 -24.44
CA SER A 454 -16.35 13.32 -25.10
C SER A 454 -15.77 13.10 -26.50
N THR A 455 -15.60 14.14 -27.31
CA THR A 455 -15.03 14.01 -28.67
C THR A 455 -13.61 13.45 -28.67
N SER A 456 -12.75 13.92 -27.77
CA SER A 456 -11.38 13.39 -27.64
C SER A 456 -11.37 11.96 -27.11
N LEU A 457 -12.30 11.63 -26.20
CA LEU A 457 -12.41 10.30 -25.62
C LEU A 457 -12.93 9.28 -26.64
N LEU A 458 -13.93 9.64 -27.44
CA LEU A 458 -14.49 8.80 -28.52
C LEU A 458 -13.41 8.39 -29.53
N ARG A 459 -12.58 9.33 -29.98
CA ARG A 459 -11.46 8.99 -30.89
C ARG A 459 -10.49 7.95 -30.31
N GLY A 460 -10.27 8.00 -28.99
CA GLY A 460 -9.47 6.98 -28.31
C GLY A 460 -10.19 5.64 -28.29
N LEU A 461 -11.48 5.63 -27.95
CA LEU A 461 -12.31 4.42 -27.94
C LEU A 461 -12.43 3.77 -29.32
N ASP A 462 -12.53 4.55 -30.40
CA ASP A 462 -12.54 4.07 -31.79
C ASP A 462 -11.26 3.27 -32.10
N ASN A 463 -10.10 3.81 -31.70
CA ASN A 463 -8.81 3.13 -31.90
C ASN A 463 -8.69 1.83 -31.08
N PHE A 464 -9.28 1.79 -29.89
CA PHE A 464 -9.34 0.57 -29.08
C PHE A 464 -10.23 -0.49 -29.73
N GLU A 465 -11.41 -0.10 -30.24
CA GLU A 465 -12.30 -1.00 -30.96
C GLU A 465 -11.62 -1.58 -32.19
N GLN A 466 -10.96 -0.73 -32.99
CA GLN A 466 -10.21 -1.16 -34.17
C GLN A 466 -9.12 -2.18 -33.82
N ALA A 467 -8.43 -2.00 -32.70
CA ALA A 467 -7.39 -2.92 -32.22
C ALA A 467 -7.95 -4.20 -31.55
N GLY A 468 -9.27 -4.31 -31.34
CA GLY A 468 -9.90 -5.41 -30.62
C GLY A 468 -9.67 -5.37 -29.10
N LEU A 469 -9.34 -4.20 -28.54
CA LEU A 469 -9.14 -3.99 -27.11
C LEU A 469 -10.37 -3.41 -26.43
N LYS A 470 -10.44 -3.63 -25.11
CA LYS A 470 -11.33 -2.88 -24.24
C LYS A 470 -10.59 -1.76 -23.51
N ALA A 471 -11.31 -0.72 -23.13
CA ALA A 471 -10.76 0.49 -22.56
C ALA A 471 -11.33 0.76 -21.17
N VAL A 472 -10.45 1.09 -20.23
CA VAL A 472 -10.83 1.71 -18.96
C VAL A 472 -10.54 3.20 -19.05
N VAL A 473 -11.58 4.02 -18.91
CA VAL A 473 -11.45 5.48 -18.95
C VAL A 473 -10.85 5.97 -17.63
N ASN A 474 -9.67 6.57 -17.68
CA ASN A 474 -9.08 7.20 -16.50
C ASN A 474 -9.71 8.59 -16.28
N LEU A 475 -10.63 8.66 -15.32
CA LEU A 475 -11.41 9.87 -15.04
C LEU A 475 -10.56 10.95 -14.39
N THR A 476 -9.68 10.61 -13.44
CA THR A 476 -8.74 11.58 -12.85
C THR A 476 -7.84 12.21 -13.91
N LEU A 477 -7.28 11.42 -14.83
CA LEU A 477 -6.43 11.94 -15.89
C LEU A 477 -7.24 12.79 -16.89
N SER A 478 -8.43 12.34 -17.27
CA SER A 478 -9.35 13.09 -18.14
C SER A 478 -9.73 14.44 -17.53
N TYR A 479 -10.03 14.46 -16.23
CA TYR A 479 -10.32 15.67 -15.47
C TYR A 479 -9.10 16.58 -15.40
N TRP A 480 -7.92 16.05 -15.08
CA TRP A 480 -6.67 16.81 -15.04
C TRP A 480 -6.32 17.43 -16.40
N ILE A 481 -6.52 16.71 -17.51
CA ILE A 481 -6.32 17.25 -18.86
C ILE A 481 -7.18 18.50 -19.07
N LYS A 482 -8.45 18.47 -18.62
CA LYS A 482 -9.42 19.55 -18.81
C LYS A 482 -9.25 20.72 -17.83
N THR A 483 -9.05 20.43 -16.54
CA THR A 483 -9.18 21.42 -15.45
C THR A 483 -7.92 21.59 -14.61
N LYS A 484 -6.95 20.68 -14.74
CA LYS A 484 -5.81 20.53 -13.81
C LYS A 484 -6.21 20.13 -12.38
N GLY A 485 -7.47 19.76 -12.15
CA GLY A 485 -7.95 19.17 -10.89
C GLY A 485 -7.61 17.67 -10.78
N HIS A 486 -7.88 17.09 -9.60
CA HIS A 486 -7.47 15.70 -9.27
C HIS A 486 -8.65 14.77 -8.96
N VAL A 487 -9.78 15.29 -8.47
CA VAL A 487 -11.00 14.53 -8.22
C VAL A 487 -12.06 14.99 -9.22
N PRO A 488 -12.54 14.11 -10.13
CA PRO A 488 -13.58 14.45 -11.09
C PRO A 488 -14.84 14.97 -10.40
N THR A 489 -15.45 16.04 -10.90
CA THR A 489 -16.72 16.56 -10.38
C THR A 489 -17.91 15.91 -11.08
N GLU A 490 -19.08 15.99 -10.47
CA GLU A 490 -20.34 15.47 -11.03
C GLU A 490 -20.67 16.11 -12.39
N ASP A 491 -20.45 17.42 -12.53
CA ASP A 491 -20.62 18.15 -13.80
C ASP A 491 -19.66 17.67 -14.88
N PHE A 492 -18.39 17.42 -14.51
CA PHE A 492 -17.42 16.90 -15.47
C PHE A 492 -17.79 15.50 -15.93
N ILE A 493 -18.20 14.61 -15.02
CA ILE A 493 -18.65 13.25 -15.35
C ILE A 493 -19.83 13.33 -16.33
N SER A 494 -20.82 14.15 -16.03
CA SER A 494 -22.01 14.31 -16.88
C SER A 494 -21.66 14.87 -18.27
N GLY A 495 -20.72 15.82 -18.34
CA GLY A 495 -20.27 16.40 -19.59
C GLY A 495 -19.31 15.51 -20.41
N LEU A 496 -18.61 14.58 -19.76
CA LEU A 496 -17.70 13.64 -20.43
C LEU A 496 -18.45 12.44 -21.02
N LEU A 497 -19.43 11.90 -20.28
CA LEU A 497 -20.10 10.63 -20.61
C LEU A 497 -21.38 10.82 -21.44
N SER A 498 -21.20 11.23 -22.71
CA SER A 498 -22.28 11.26 -23.69
C SER A 498 -22.84 9.85 -23.95
N ASP A 499 -24.01 9.76 -24.59
CA ASP A 499 -24.61 8.46 -24.93
C ASP A 499 -23.72 7.65 -25.89
N GLU A 500 -23.00 8.31 -26.80
CA GLU A 500 -22.03 7.63 -27.67
C GLU A 500 -20.88 7.03 -26.87
N VAL A 501 -20.35 7.75 -25.86
CA VAL A 501 -19.27 7.25 -25.01
C VAL A 501 -19.73 6.03 -24.22
N LYS A 502 -20.89 6.12 -23.56
CA LYS A 502 -21.44 5.04 -22.72
C LYS A 502 -21.79 3.79 -23.53
N ASN A 503 -22.27 3.96 -24.76
CA ASN A 503 -22.66 2.84 -25.62
C ASN A 503 -21.50 2.32 -26.49
N HIS A 504 -20.30 2.91 -26.39
CA HIS A 504 -19.18 2.55 -27.24
C HIS A 504 -18.72 1.09 -26.98
N PRO A 505 -18.60 0.23 -28.00
CA PRO A 505 -18.25 -1.18 -27.83
C PRO A 505 -16.93 -1.44 -27.10
N ALA A 506 -15.91 -0.61 -27.31
CA ALA A 506 -14.63 -0.71 -26.59
C ALA A 506 -14.70 -0.34 -25.10
N LEU A 507 -15.74 0.34 -24.60
CA LEU A 507 -15.79 0.75 -23.19
C LEU A 507 -15.94 -0.47 -22.28
N LEU A 508 -15.07 -0.58 -21.27
CA LEU A 508 -15.16 -1.60 -20.22
C LEU A 508 -15.60 -1.02 -18.88
N GLY A 509 -15.20 0.21 -18.57
CA GLY A 509 -15.33 0.78 -17.24
C GLY A 509 -14.49 2.02 -17.04
N TYR A 510 -14.42 2.44 -15.77
CA TYR A 510 -13.83 3.71 -15.37
C TYR A 510 -12.81 3.50 -14.27
N LEU A 511 -11.60 4.05 -14.38
CA LEU A 511 -10.72 4.24 -13.23
C LEU A 511 -11.08 5.60 -12.62
N LEU A 512 -11.69 5.59 -11.43
CA LEU A 512 -12.10 6.82 -10.76
C LEU A 512 -10.89 7.63 -10.33
N ILE A 513 -9.96 6.98 -9.62
CA ILE A 513 -8.75 7.60 -9.10
C ILE A 513 -7.73 6.53 -8.72
N ASP A 514 -6.45 6.88 -8.83
CA ASP A 514 -5.31 6.06 -8.44
C ASP A 514 -4.81 6.45 -7.04
N GLU A 515 -4.61 5.45 -6.19
CA GLU A 515 -4.04 5.51 -4.84
C GLU A 515 -4.64 6.54 -3.86
N PRO A 516 -5.98 6.75 -3.81
CA PRO A 516 -6.58 7.89 -3.10
C PRO A 516 -6.30 7.89 -1.59
N MET A 517 -6.32 6.70 -0.95
CA MET A 517 -6.08 6.58 0.49
C MET A 517 -4.66 7.00 0.86
N TRP A 518 -3.69 6.51 0.10
CA TRP A 518 -2.29 6.88 0.33
C TRP A 518 -2.05 8.34 -0.02
N GLY A 519 -2.66 8.83 -1.12
CA GLY A 519 -2.64 10.23 -1.53
C GLY A 519 -3.30 11.21 -0.55
N GLY A 520 -4.06 10.71 0.43
CA GLY A 520 -4.77 11.53 1.42
C GLY A 520 -6.00 12.23 0.86
N VAL A 521 -6.62 11.67 -0.19
CA VAL A 521 -7.85 12.19 -0.79
C VAL A 521 -9.04 11.81 0.09
N PRO A 522 -9.84 12.76 0.59
CA PRO A 522 -11.04 12.44 1.38
C PRO A 522 -11.98 11.51 0.60
N VAL A 523 -12.66 10.60 1.30
CA VAL A 523 -13.54 9.60 0.66
C VAL A 523 -14.86 10.21 0.19
N GLU A 524 -15.35 11.27 0.84
CA GLU A 524 -16.67 11.84 0.60
C GLU A 524 -16.82 12.38 -0.85
N PRO A 525 -15.87 13.15 -1.42
CA PRO A 525 -15.90 13.52 -2.83
C PRO A 525 -15.88 12.33 -3.79
N LEU A 526 -15.18 11.24 -3.43
CA LEU A 526 -15.12 10.02 -4.24
C LEU A 526 -16.48 9.32 -4.25
N LEU A 527 -17.15 9.24 -3.10
CA LEU A 527 -18.51 8.69 -3.00
C LEU A 527 -19.52 9.47 -3.83
N LYS A 528 -19.43 10.81 -3.86
CA LYS A 528 -20.27 11.66 -4.72
C LYS A 528 -20.03 11.38 -6.20
N SER A 529 -18.77 11.36 -6.61
CA SER A 529 -18.35 11.05 -7.99
C SER A 529 -18.83 9.67 -8.44
N TYR A 530 -18.64 8.67 -7.56
CA TYR A 530 -19.11 7.31 -7.77
C TYR A 530 -20.64 7.23 -7.87
N GLY A 531 -21.36 7.94 -7.00
CA GLY A 531 -22.82 8.07 -7.07
C GLY A 531 -23.28 8.61 -8.42
N LYS A 532 -22.62 9.67 -8.92
CA LYS A 532 -22.93 10.24 -10.23
C LYS A 532 -22.62 9.29 -11.39
N LEU A 533 -21.51 8.55 -11.33
CA LEU A 533 -21.19 7.51 -12.33
C LEU A 533 -22.28 6.44 -12.39
N ARG A 534 -22.75 5.94 -11.24
CA ARG A 534 -23.84 4.96 -11.17
C ARG A 534 -25.18 5.48 -11.71
N GLU A 535 -25.40 6.78 -11.65
CA GLU A 535 -26.59 7.43 -12.19
C GLU A 535 -26.51 7.57 -13.71
N VAL A 536 -25.40 8.10 -14.22
CA VAL A 536 -25.22 8.46 -15.64
C VAL A 536 -24.92 7.24 -16.51
N ASP A 537 -24.16 6.28 -16.00
CA ASP A 537 -23.83 5.03 -16.68
C ASP A 537 -23.92 3.86 -15.68
N PRO A 538 -25.09 3.22 -15.54
CA PRO A 538 -25.26 2.09 -14.64
C PRO A 538 -24.63 0.79 -15.16
N TYR A 539 -24.14 0.71 -16.40
CA TYR A 539 -23.76 -0.55 -17.06
C TYR A 539 -22.27 -0.88 -17.00
N HIS A 540 -21.40 0.08 -16.67
CA HIS A 540 -19.95 -0.14 -16.63
C HIS A 540 -19.33 0.15 -15.25
N PRO A 541 -18.48 -0.73 -14.71
CA PRO A 541 -17.91 -0.65 -13.37
C PRO A 541 -16.95 0.53 -13.19
N VAL A 542 -16.86 0.99 -11.94
CA VAL A 542 -15.83 1.90 -11.46
C VAL A 542 -14.74 1.14 -10.73
N TRP A 543 -13.49 1.43 -11.02
CA TRP A 543 -12.30 0.88 -10.39
C TRP A 543 -11.59 1.94 -9.56
N ILE A 544 -11.10 1.54 -8.38
CA ILE A 544 -10.06 2.25 -7.64
C ILE A 544 -8.86 1.29 -7.49
N ASN A 545 -7.69 1.76 -7.88
CA ASN A 545 -6.41 1.11 -7.58
C ASN A 545 -5.81 1.78 -6.33
N ALA A 546 -5.31 0.99 -5.39
CA ALA A 546 -4.72 1.49 -4.15
C ALA A 546 -3.20 1.28 -4.10
N ALA A 547 -2.51 2.03 -3.25
CA ALA A 547 -1.10 1.79 -2.94
C ALA A 547 -0.95 0.62 -1.92
N PRO A 548 0.23 -0.01 -1.79
CA PRO A 548 0.54 -1.04 -0.79
C PRO A 548 0.71 -0.45 0.61
N ARG A 549 -0.26 0.34 1.07
CA ARG A 549 -0.23 1.15 2.29
C ARG A 549 -1.53 1.05 3.05
N GLY A 550 -1.48 1.32 4.36
CA GLY A 550 -2.67 1.32 5.23
C GLY A 550 -3.25 -0.08 5.52
N GLU A 551 -4.27 -0.09 6.37
CA GLU A 551 -4.95 -1.30 6.84
C GLU A 551 -6.19 -1.67 6.02
N VAL A 552 -6.61 -2.95 6.10
CA VAL A 552 -7.82 -3.46 5.44
C VAL A 552 -9.05 -2.59 5.75
N ALA A 553 -9.21 -2.15 7.01
CA ALA A 553 -10.30 -1.28 7.42
C ALA A 553 -10.31 0.08 6.69
N GLY A 554 -9.12 0.63 6.39
CA GLY A 554 -8.99 1.85 5.57
C GLY A 554 -9.42 1.59 4.14
N HIS A 555 -8.87 0.54 3.51
CA HIS A 555 -9.27 0.14 2.16
C HIS A 555 -10.76 -0.15 2.01
N ARG A 556 -11.38 -0.76 3.03
CA ARG A 556 -12.82 -1.03 3.06
C ARG A 556 -13.64 0.24 2.85
N ILE A 557 -13.25 1.35 3.49
CA ILE A 557 -13.90 2.65 3.33
C ILE A 557 -13.82 3.14 1.87
N TYR A 558 -12.63 3.13 1.28
CA TYR A 558 -12.43 3.57 -0.11
C TYR A 558 -13.08 2.63 -1.13
N SER A 559 -13.12 1.34 -0.86
CA SER A 559 -13.80 0.36 -1.71
C SER A 559 -15.30 0.63 -1.83
N GLY A 560 -15.90 1.41 -0.92
CA GLY A 560 -17.29 1.88 -1.03
C GLY A 560 -17.55 2.76 -2.25
N ALA A 561 -16.51 3.41 -2.80
CA ALA A 561 -16.58 4.26 -3.98
C ALA A 561 -16.15 3.56 -5.29
N ALA A 562 -16.18 2.22 -5.32
CA ALA A 562 -15.80 1.44 -6.49
C ALA A 562 -16.62 0.14 -6.63
N ASP A 563 -16.74 -0.36 -7.86
CA ASP A 563 -17.27 -1.68 -8.20
C ASP A 563 -16.16 -2.73 -8.28
N TRP A 564 -14.98 -2.33 -8.74
CA TRP A 564 -13.74 -3.12 -8.74
C TRP A 564 -12.74 -2.46 -7.81
N TYR A 565 -11.94 -3.26 -7.14
CA TYR A 565 -10.87 -2.75 -6.28
C TYR A 565 -9.55 -3.40 -6.63
N GLY A 566 -8.46 -2.78 -6.24
CA GLY A 566 -7.14 -3.26 -6.60
C GLY A 566 -6.07 -2.60 -5.77
N LEU A 567 -4.86 -3.12 -5.90
CA LEU A 567 -3.69 -2.56 -5.27
C LEU A 567 -2.47 -2.82 -6.13
N ASP A 568 -1.54 -1.86 -6.16
CA ASP A 568 -0.30 -2.01 -6.88
C ASP A 568 0.89 -2.44 -6.00
N ILE A 569 1.67 -3.41 -6.46
CA ILE A 569 2.80 -3.92 -5.69
C ILE A 569 3.92 -4.37 -6.61
N TYR A 570 5.11 -3.83 -6.36
CA TYR A 570 6.29 -3.99 -7.20
C TYR A 570 7.47 -4.57 -6.40
N PRO A 571 7.45 -5.88 -6.10
CA PRO A 571 8.36 -6.49 -5.15
C PRO A 571 9.75 -6.83 -5.73
N VAL A 572 10.02 -6.57 -7.02
CA VAL A 572 11.28 -6.96 -7.67
C VAL A 572 12.24 -5.75 -7.77
N PRO A 573 13.50 -5.85 -7.31
CA PRO A 573 14.12 -7.04 -6.72
C PRO A 573 13.61 -7.29 -5.30
N ALA A 574 13.39 -8.56 -4.95
CA ALA A 574 13.02 -8.98 -3.61
C ALA A 574 14.27 -9.18 -2.72
N PRO A 575 14.22 -8.80 -1.43
CA PRO A 575 13.15 -8.06 -0.77
C PRO A 575 13.11 -6.58 -1.21
N ASN A 576 11.91 -5.99 -1.23
CA ASN A 576 11.67 -4.61 -1.65
C ASN A 576 10.77 -3.84 -0.66
N ASN A 577 11.15 -2.60 -0.34
CA ASN A 577 10.41 -1.72 0.58
C ASN A 577 9.18 -1.05 -0.03
N HIS A 578 8.85 -1.31 -1.30
CA HIS A 578 7.53 -1.00 -1.82
C HIS A 578 6.44 -1.75 -1.06
N SER A 579 6.73 -2.94 -0.53
CA SER A 579 5.86 -3.60 0.45
C SER A 579 6.03 -2.95 1.83
N ASN A 580 4.91 -2.52 2.40
CA ASN A 580 4.81 -2.04 3.77
C ASN A 580 4.43 -3.16 4.76
N LEU A 581 4.26 -4.39 4.29
CA LEU A 581 4.16 -5.56 5.15
C LEU A 581 5.56 -5.95 5.66
N GLU A 582 5.60 -6.73 6.74
CA GLU A 582 6.84 -7.38 7.18
C GLU A 582 7.44 -8.26 6.07
N ASP A 583 6.58 -8.90 5.28
CA ASP A 583 7.01 -9.61 4.08
C ASP A 583 7.26 -8.65 2.92
N GLN A 584 8.53 -8.50 2.60
CA GLN A 584 9.02 -7.68 1.50
C GLN A 584 9.39 -8.51 0.27
N ASN A 585 9.13 -9.82 0.25
CA ASN A 585 9.44 -10.69 -0.87
C ASN A 585 8.31 -10.72 -1.92
N LEU A 586 8.49 -11.53 -2.96
CA LEU A 586 7.47 -11.74 -4.01
C LEU A 586 6.11 -12.18 -3.46
N THR A 587 6.08 -12.92 -2.35
CA THR A 587 4.86 -13.38 -1.65
C THR A 587 4.01 -12.26 -1.06
N SER A 588 4.52 -11.02 -1.04
CA SER A 588 3.73 -9.84 -0.71
C SER A 588 2.54 -9.64 -1.67
N VAL A 589 2.66 -10.07 -2.93
CA VAL A 589 1.58 -9.95 -3.94
C VAL A 589 0.30 -10.65 -3.47
N GLY A 590 0.40 -11.92 -3.11
CA GLY A 590 -0.73 -12.71 -2.62
C GLY A 590 -1.25 -12.21 -1.28
N LYS A 591 -0.36 -11.76 -0.38
CA LYS A 591 -0.76 -11.16 0.90
C LYS A 591 -1.56 -9.88 0.74
N TYR A 592 -1.15 -8.97 -0.15
CA TYR A 592 -1.94 -7.79 -0.49
C TYR A 592 -3.23 -8.16 -1.20
N THR A 593 -3.22 -9.15 -2.09
CA THR A 593 -4.43 -9.65 -2.75
C THR A 593 -5.48 -10.08 -1.73
N LEU A 594 -5.11 -10.89 -0.72
CA LEU A 594 -6.02 -11.29 0.36
C LEU A 594 -6.57 -10.10 1.13
N ARG A 595 -5.73 -9.11 1.44
CA ARG A 595 -6.15 -7.87 2.12
C ARG A 595 -7.19 -7.13 1.29
N MET A 596 -7.04 -7.08 -0.03
CA MET A 596 -8.01 -6.43 -0.92
C MET A 596 -9.30 -7.23 -1.04
N VAL A 597 -9.22 -8.56 -1.14
CA VAL A 597 -10.39 -9.45 -1.07
C VAL A 597 -11.15 -9.22 0.23
N GLU A 598 -10.45 -9.17 1.35
CA GLU A 598 -11.05 -8.88 2.65
C GLU A 598 -11.67 -7.49 2.69
N ALA A 599 -10.97 -6.46 2.19
CA ALA A 599 -11.45 -5.08 2.16
C ALA A 599 -12.76 -4.92 1.38
N VAL A 600 -12.97 -5.72 0.34
CA VAL A 600 -14.22 -5.76 -0.44
C VAL A 600 -15.22 -6.81 0.03
N ASN A 601 -15.00 -7.41 1.21
CA ASN A 601 -15.79 -8.52 1.76
C ASN A 601 -15.83 -9.77 0.87
N ALA A 602 -14.93 -9.92 -0.10
CA ALA A 602 -14.98 -10.92 -1.15
C ALA A 602 -16.24 -10.83 -2.03
N HIS A 603 -16.78 -9.62 -2.25
CA HIS A 603 -17.98 -9.37 -3.08
C HIS A 603 -17.73 -8.45 -4.27
N LYS A 604 -16.47 -8.09 -4.52
CA LYS A 604 -16.07 -7.29 -5.67
C LYS A 604 -14.89 -7.93 -6.37
N PRO A 605 -14.82 -7.83 -7.70
CA PRO A 605 -13.61 -8.15 -8.45
C PRO A 605 -12.38 -7.42 -7.86
N VAL A 606 -11.32 -8.18 -7.61
CA VAL A 606 -10.00 -7.65 -7.23
C VAL A 606 -9.05 -7.76 -8.41
N ILE A 607 -8.54 -6.62 -8.87
CA ILE A 607 -7.57 -6.50 -9.96
C ILE A 607 -6.24 -6.03 -9.39
N MET A 608 -5.20 -6.86 -9.45
CA MET A 608 -3.89 -6.52 -8.88
C MET A 608 -2.99 -5.88 -9.93
N THR A 609 -2.40 -4.73 -9.59
CA THR A 609 -1.43 -4.05 -10.45
C THR A 609 -0.02 -4.54 -10.13
N LEU A 610 0.65 -5.13 -11.11
CA LEU A 610 1.95 -5.79 -10.99
C LEU A 610 3.03 -5.09 -11.81
N GLN A 611 4.28 -5.45 -11.50
CA GLN A 611 5.48 -4.81 -12.01
C GLN A 611 5.81 -5.23 -13.45
N ALA A 612 5.83 -4.28 -14.38
CA ALA A 612 6.35 -4.44 -15.75
C ALA A 612 7.52 -3.50 -16.05
N PHE A 613 8.32 -3.18 -15.03
CA PHE A 613 9.46 -2.26 -15.13
C PHE A 613 10.58 -2.65 -14.16
N SER A 614 11.69 -1.90 -14.22
CA SER A 614 12.76 -1.96 -13.24
C SER A 614 12.84 -0.66 -12.44
N TRP A 615 12.98 -0.73 -11.11
CA TRP A 615 13.27 0.46 -10.29
C TRP A 615 14.48 1.27 -10.80
N ASN A 616 15.48 0.61 -11.39
CA ASN A 616 16.63 1.28 -11.99
C ASN A 616 16.26 2.14 -13.21
N SER A 617 15.19 1.78 -13.93
CA SER A 617 14.72 2.53 -15.09
C SER A 617 13.97 3.82 -14.75
N LEU A 618 13.51 3.98 -13.50
CA LEU A 618 12.86 5.22 -13.01
C LEU A 618 13.86 6.32 -12.62
N ALA A 619 15.11 5.98 -12.30
CA ALA A 619 16.06 6.88 -11.65
C ALA A 619 16.78 7.90 -12.57
N ASN A 620 16.28 8.19 -13.78
CA ASN A 620 16.91 9.07 -14.78
C ASN A 620 18.40 8.76 -15.09
N ARG A 621 18.85 7.52 -14.88
CA ARG A 621 20.24 7.10 -15.18
C ARG A 621 20.40 6.73 -16.66
N LYS A 622 21.55 7.06 -17.25
CA LYS A 622 21.82 6.74 -18.68
C LYS A 622 21.96 5.23 -18.85
N VAL A 623 21.51 4.70 -20.00
CA VAL A 623 21.53 3.25 -20.34
C VAL A 623 22.91 2.59 -20.16
N LYS A 624 23.99 3.35 -20.35
CA LYS A 624 25.38 2.89 -20.18
C LYS A 624 25.80 2.66 -18.71
N ASP A 625 25.07 3.22 -17.75
CA ASP A 625 25.36 3.10 -16.32
C ASP A 625 24.68 1.86 -15.69
N PHE A 626 23.92 1.09 -16.49
CA PHE A 626 23.28 -0.16 -16.10
C PHE A 626 24.31 -1.30 -16.09
N LYS A 627 25.07 -1.45 -15.01
CA LYS A 627 25.87 -2.67 -14.79
C LYS A 627 24.99 -3.78 -14.21
N GLY A 628 24.60 -4.73 -15.08
CA GLY A 628 23.93 -5.98 -14.72
C GLY A 628 22.45 -6.06 -15.09
N SER A 629 21.99 -7.27 -15.42
CA SER A 629 20.59 -7.65 -15.63
C SER A 629 19.73 -7.64 -14.35
N LYS A 630 20.31 -7.32 -13.19
CA LYS A 630 19.61 -7.24 -11.90
C LYS A 630 18.74 -5.99 -11.85
N GLY A 631 17.49 -6.09 -12.27
CA GLY A 631 16.53 -5.01 -12.07
C GLY A 631 15.16 -5.17 -12.69
N TYR A 632 15.02 -5.89 -13.82
CA TYR A 632 13.71 -6.25 -14.36
C TYR A 632 13.27 -7.60 -13.80
N PRO A 633 11.96 -7.84 -13.59
CA PRO A 633 11.43 -9.17 -13.32
C PRO A 633 11.88 -10.19 -14.39
N THR A 634 12.32 -11.35 -13.94
CA THR A 634 12.51 -12.53 -14.78
C THR A 634 11.17 -13.13 -15.19
N VAL A 635 11.17 -14.03 -16.19
CA VAL A 635 9.98 -14.79 -16.58
C VAL A 635 9.41 -15.54 -15.37
N GLU A 636 10.26 -16.15 -14.55
CA GLU A 636 9.87 -16.88 -13.34
C GLU A 636 9.21 -15.96 -12.30
N GLU A 637 9.77 -14.76 -12.07
CA GLU A 637 9.21 -13.78 -11.15
C GLU A 637 7.87 -13.22 -11.66
N LEU A 638 7.75 -12.90 -12.96
CA LEU A 638 6.49 -12.46 -13.57
C LEU A 638 5.41 -13.53 -13.39
N ARG A 639 5.72 -14.79 -13.72
CA ARG A 639 4.79 -15.92 -13.53
C ARG A 639 4.43 -16.10 -12.07
N PHE A 640 5.40 -16.05 -11.17
CA PHE A 640 5.13 -16.19 -9.73
C PHE A 640 4.20 -15.10 -9.23
N MET A 641 4.45 -13.82 -9.54
CA MET A 641 3.57 -12.72 -9.12
C MET A 641 2.13 -12.91 -9.62
N SER A 642 1.96 -13.29 -10.89
CA SER A 642 0.64 -13.55 -11.47
C SER A 642 -0.11 -14.67 -10.73
N PHE A 643 0.53 -15.82 -10.50
CA PHE A 643 -0.12 -16.93 -9.82
C PHE A 643 -0.29 -16.70 -8.32
N ASP A 644 0.60 -15.95 -7.68
CA ASP A 644 0.44 -15.55 -6.28
C ASP A 644 -0.80 -14.67 -6.10
N ALA A 645 -1.08 -13.78 -7.06
CA ALA A 645 -2.32 -13.00 -7.12
C ALA A 645 -3.56 -13.87 -7.41
N PHE A 646 -3.56 -14.67 -8.50
CA PHE A 646 -4.72 -15.50 -8.87
C PHE A 646 -5.11 -16.47 -7.75
N THR A 647 -4.14 -17.20 -7.20
CA THR A 647 -4.37 -18.17 -6.12
C THR A 647 -4.77 -17.51 -4.79
N SER A 648 -4.67 -16.18 -4.70
CA SER A 648 -5.05 -15.41 -3.52
C SER A 648 -6.36 -14.62 -3.67
N GLY A 649 -6.92 -14.48 -4.87
CA GLY A 649 -8.22 -13.82 -5.04
C GLY A 649 -8.38 -12.94 -6.26
N ALA A 650 -7.29 -12.61 -6.94
CA ALA A 650 -7.35 -11.72 -8.08
C ALA A 650 -8.10 -12.42 -9.23
N VAL A 651 -9.01 -11.67 -9.86
CA VAL A 651 -9.78 -12.12 -11.04
C VAL A 651 -9.27 -11.49 -12.33
N GLY A 652 -8.26 -10.63 -12.21
CA GLY A 652 -7.54 -10.01 -13.30
C GLY A 652 -6.27 -9.33 -12.82
N LEU A 653 -5.44 -8.93 -13.77
CA LEU A 653 -4.16 -8.26 -13.52
C LEU A 653 -4.10 -6.95 -14.29
N ALA A 654 -3.33 -6.02 -13.75
CA ALA A 654 -2.86 -4.84 -14.45
C ALA A 654 -1.33 -4.79 -14.40
N TRP A 655 -0.69 -4.14 -15.37
CA TRP A 655 0.77 -4.10 -15.49
C TRP A 655 1.25 -2.67 -15.63
N TRP A 656 2.09 -2.22 -14.70
CA TRP A 656 2.57 -0.85 -14.65
C TRP A 656 4.04 -0.71 -15.02
N GLY A 657 4.38 0.41 -15.67
CA GLY A 657 5.74 0.87 -15.88
C GLY A 657 6.42 0.40 -17.18
N SER A 658 5.70 -0.26 -18.09
CA SER A 658 6.22 -0.73 -19.38
C SER A 658 6.86 0.38 -20.24
N HIS A 659 6.36 1.62 -20.15
CA HIS A 659 6.93 2.80 -20.84
C HIS A 659 8.32 3.24 -20.32
N TYR A 660 8.71 2.77 -19.14
CA TYR A 660 10.06 2.95 -18.63
C TYR A 660 11.03 1.85 -19.09
N VAL A 661 10.55 0.82 -19.79
CA VAL A 661 11.42 -0.26 -20.29
C VAL A 661 12.42 0.30 -21.31
N ARG A 662 13.67 -0.18 -21.19
CA ARG A 662 14.79 0.20 -22.07
C ARG A 662 15.44 -0.99 -22.77
N LYS A 663 14.99 -2.22 -22.51
CA LYS A 663 15.57 -3.47 -23.05
C LYS A 663 14.53 -4.27 -23.82
N ALA A 664 14.83 -4.61 -25.08
CA ALA A 664 13.96 -5.41 -25.96
C ALA A 664 13.70 -6.81 -25.40
N ASP A 665 14.74 -7.47 -24.88
CA ASP A 665 14.62 -8.84 -24.37
C ASP A 665 13.60 -8.94 -23.23
N PHE A 666 13.55 -7.96 -22.32
CA PHE A 666 12.54 -7.94 -21.26
C PHE A 666 11.11 -7.79 -21.81
N ILE A 667 10.91 -7.03 -22.88
CA ILE A 667 9.59 -6.97 -23.54
C ILE A 667 9.21 -8.35 -24.09
N ALA A 668 10.14 -9.06 -24.72
CA ALA A 668 9.87 -10.40 -25.25
C ALA A 668 9.49 -11.38 -24.13
N ASP A 669 10.25 -11.37 -23.02
CA ASP A 669 9.98 -12.16 -21.82
C ASP A 669 8.61 -11.82 -21.22
N PHE A 670 8.30 -10.52 -21.07
CA PHE A 670 7.02 -10.05 -20.57
C PHE A 670 5.86 -10.51 -21.44
N MET A 671 5.97 -10.35 -22.77
CA MET A 671 4.93 -10.74 -23.71
C MET A 671 4.76 -12.26 -23.79
N GLN A 672 5.82 -13.04 -23.56
CA GLN A 672 5.69 -14.50 -23.41
C GLN A 672 4.75 -14.85 -22.25
N VAL A 673 4.90 -14.18 -21.10
CA VAL A 673 4.02 -14.40 -19.94
C VAL A 673 2.59 -13.94 -20.24
N GLN A 674 2.39 -12.85 -20.99
CA GLN A 674 1.05 -12.42 -21.39
C GLN A 674 0.35 -13.43 -22.33
N ARG A 675 1.09 -14.06 -23.25
CA ARG A 675 0.56 -15.15 -24.08
C ARG A 675 0.24 -16.41 -23.26
N GLU A 676 0.98 -16.68 -22.19
CA GLU A 676 0.64 -17.75 -21.23
C GLU A 676 -0.68 -17.42 -20.51
N HIS A 677 -0.89 -16.17 -20.06
CA HIS A 677 -2.18 -15.75 -19.50
C HIS A 677 -3.33 -15.85 -20.51
N TYR A 678 -3.09 -15.50 -21.77
CA TYR A 678 -4.07 -15.68 -22.84
C TYR A 678 -4.53 -17.13 -22.94
N ALA A 679 -3.60 -18.08 -23.06
CA ALA A 679 -3.91 -19.50 -23.18
C ALA A 679 -4.68 -20.05 -21.97
N LEU A 680 -4.46 -19.47 -20.78
CA LEU A 680 -5.14 -19.85 -19.53
C LEU A 680 -6.41 -19.06 -19.23
N SER A 681 -6.71 -18.01 -20.02
CA SER A 681 -7.75 -17.04 -19.70
C SER A 681 -9.14 -17.67 -19.58
N GLY A 682 -9.45 -18.70 -20.38
CA GLY A 682 -10.74 -19.41 -20.31
C GLY A 682 -10.99 -20.03 -18.93
N ILE A 683 -10.03 -20.82 -18.44
CA ILE A 683 -10.15 -21.48 -17.13
C ILE A 683 -9.96 -20.52 -15.96
N LEU A 684 -9.12 -19.48 -16.10
CA LEU A 684 -8.92 -18.48 -15.05
C LEU A 684 -10.12 -17.54 -14.90
N ALA A 685 -10.79 -17.18 -15.99
CA ALA A 685 -11.95 -16.28 -15.96
C ALA A 685 -13.28 -17.00 -15.73
N GLY A 686 -13.42 -18.25 -16.18
CA GLY A 686 -14.67 -19.01 -16.08
C GLY A 686 -14.66 -20.17 -15.08
N GLY A 687 -13.49 -20.64 -14.65
CA GLY A 687 -13.37 -21.83 -13.81
C GLY A 687 -13.69 -21.59 -12.34
N GLU A 688 -14.24 -22.63 -11.69
CA GLU A 688 -14.41 -22.65 -10.24
C GLU A 688 -13.05 -22.86 -9.57
N ARG A 689 -12.70 -21.93 -8.68
CA ARG A 689 -11.43 -21.98 -7.94
C ARG A 689 -11.60 -22.72 -6.62
N SER A 690 -10.74 -23.70 -6.37
CA SER A 690 -10.70 -24.40 -5.09
C SER A 690 -10.25 -23.50 -3.94
N GLN A 691 -10.50 -23.94 -2.70
CA GLN A 691 -9.80 -23.36 -1.55
C GLN A 691 -8.28 -23.54 -1.73
N ARG A 692 -7.52 -22.50 -1.42
CA ARG A 692 -6.05 -22.59 -1.40
C ARG A 692 -5.59 -23.38 -0.18
N VAL A 693 -4.57 -24.22 -0.36
CA VAL A 693 -3.96 -24.99 0.72
C VAL A 693 -2.49 -24.62 0.82
N GLU A 694 -2.04 -24.19 2.01
CA GLU A 694 -0.63 -23.87 2.27
C GLU A 694 -0.05 -24.86 3.28
N LYS A 695 1.10 -25.45 2.96
CA LYS A 695 1.81 -26.41 3.83
C LYS A 695 3.31 -26.37 3.57
N ASN A 696 4.11 -26.23 4.64
CA ASN A 696 5.57 -26.30 4.59
C ASN A 696 6.25 -25.32 3.60
N GLY A 697 5.66 -24.15 3.34
CA GLY A 697 6.17 -23.17 2.38
C GLY A 697 5.78 -23.45 0.92
N LEU A 698 4.78 -24.31 0.70
CA LEU A 698 4.16 -24.56 -0.60
C LEU A 698 2.69 -24.13 -0.58
N ARG A 699 2.18 -23.64 -1.71
CA ARG A 699 0.74 -23.39 -1.92
C ARG A 699 0.21 -24.24 -3.08
N TYR A 700 -0.98 -24.78 -2.89
CA TYR A 700 -1.75 -25.51 -3.88
C TYR A 700 -3.09 -24.81 -4.10
N CYS A 701 -3.51 -24.68 -5.35
CA CYS A 701 -4.81 -24.12 -5.72
C CYS A 701 -5.21 -24.65 -7.10
N ASN A 702 -6.48 -24.98 -7.28
CA ASN A 702 -6.99 -25.55 -8.51
C ASN A 702 -8.07 -24.67 -9.13
N TYR A 703 -8.23 -24.77 -10.45
CA TYR A 703 -9.34 -24.18 -11.20
C TYR A 703 -9.97 -25.28 -12.04
N THR A 704 -11.29 -25.43 -12.00
CA THR A 704 -12.01 -26.45 -12.77
C THR A 704 -13.03 -25.80 -13.71
N LEU A 705 -13.00 -26.16 -14.99
CA LEU A 705 -13.97 -25.72 -16.00
C LEU A 705 -14.18 -26.82 -17.03
N ASN A 706 -15.44 -27.16 -17.33
CA ASN A 706 -15.83 -28.14 -18.35
C ASN A 706 -15.09 -29.49 -18.22
N GLY A 707 -14.87 -29.97 -17.00
CA GLY A 707 -14.17 -31.23 -16.72
C GLY A 707 -12.64 -31.17 -16.88
N CYS A 708 -12.06 -30.00 -17.16
CA CYS A 708 -10.62 -29.77 -17.10
C CYS A 708 -10.26 -29.09 -15.78
N THR A 709 -9.23 -29.58 -15.09
CA THR A 709 -8.65 -28.96 -13.89
C THR A 709 -7.24 -28.47 -14.16
N LEU A 710 -6.99 -27.21 -13.84
CA LEU A 710 -5.65 -26.62 -13.73
C LEU A 710 -5.19 -26.71 -12.27
N TYR A 711 -4.01 -27.26 -12.04
CA TYR A 711 -3.37 -27.40 -10.73
C TYR A 711 -2.17 -26.44 -10.64
N ALA A 712 -2.26 -25.43 -9.78
CA ALA A 712 -1.15 -24.52 -9.50
C ALA A 712 -0.43 -24.92 -8.21
N VAL A 713 0.89 -25.13 -8.31
CA VAL A 713 1.77 -25.46 -7.18
C VAL A 713 2.86 -24.39 -7.09
N LEU A 714 2.86 -23.61 -6.01
CA LEU A 714 3.79 -22.50 -5.79
C LEU A 714 4.75 -22.81 -4.64
N ASN A 715 6.01 -22.46 -4.79
CA ASN A 715 6.95 -22.34 -3.68
C ASN A 715 6.91 -20.92 -3.13
N ILE A 716 6.29 -20.75 -1.96
CA ILE A 716 6.11 -19.46 -1.29
C ILE A 716 7.21 -19.21 -0.24
N SER A 717 8.37 -19.85 -0.38
CA SER A 717 9.52 -19.69 0.53
C SER A 717 10.79 -19.28 -0.21
N ASP A 718 11.76 -18.79 0.56
CA ASP A 718 13.09 -18.35 0.11
C ASP A 718 14.08 -19.50 -0.14
N ARG A 719 13.64 -20.74 0.08
CA ARG A 719 14.43 -21.97 -0.09
C ARG A 719 13.80 -22.89 -1.12
N THR A 720 14.62 -23.74 -1.73
CA THR A 720 14.11 -24.81 -2.60
C THR A 720 13.22 -25.74 -1.79
N GLN A 721 12.03 -26.03 -2.33
CA GLN A 721 11.05 -26.93 -1.71
C GLN A 721 10.85 -28.16 -2.58
N THR A 722 10.46 -29.27 -1.96
CA THR A 722 9.98 -30.45 -2.68
C THR A 722 8.47 -30.56 -2.49
N ALA A 723 7.72 -30.29 -3.56
CA ALA A 723 6.28 -30.47 -3.56
C ALA A 723 5.92 -31.93 -3.85
N VAL A 724 4.88 -32.40 -3.18
CA VAL A 724 4.18 -33.64 -3.54
C VAL A 724 3.02 -33.22 -4.42
N LEU A 725 3.00 -33.66 -5.66
CA LEU A 725 1.94 -33.29 -6.60
C LEU A 725 0.56 -33.75 -6.10
N PRO A 726 -0.48 -32.93 -6.29
CA PRO A 726 -1.82 -33.24 -5.79
C PRO A 726 -2.38 -34.50 -6.46
N ALA A 727 -3.48 -35.00 -5.93
CA ALA A 727 -4.26 -36.03 -6.61
C ALA A 727 -4.86 -35.44 -7.89
N PHE A 728 -4.44 -35.96 -9.03
CA PHE A 728 -5.05 -35.69 -10.33
C PHE A 728 -6.24 -36.64 -10.56
N GLU A 729 -7.28 -36.17 -11.25
CA GLU A 729 -8.53 -36.92 -11.49
C GLU A 729 -8.29 -38.32 -12.07
N ASN A 730 -7.39 -38.43 -13.05
CA ASN A 730 -7.01 -39.70 -13.70
C ASN A 730 -5.66 -40.26 -13.19
N GLY A 731 -5.19 -39.79 -12.04
CA GLY A 731 -3.87 -40.15 -11.50
C GLY A 731 -2.68 -39.48 -12.19
N LYS A 732 -2.90 -38.75 -13.30
CA LYS A 732 -1.86 -38.04 -14.07
C LYS A 732 -2.36 -36.70 -14.63
N ALA A 733 -1.42 -35.80 -14.91
CA ALA A 733 -1.65 -34.50 -15.55
C ALA A 733 -0.46 -34.10 -16.43
N LEU A 734 -0.70 -33.29 -17.46
CA LEU A 734 0.38 -32.71 -18.28
C LEU A 734 0.87 -31.41 -17.65
N ASP A 735 2.16 -31.09 -17.79
CA ASP A 735 2.62 -29.72 -17.54
C ASP A 735 1.93 -28.76 -18.53
N PHE A 736 1.83 -27.48 -18.18
CA PHE A 736 1.10 -26.50 -19.00
C PHE A 736 1.55 -26.45 -20.48
N TYR A 737 2.82 -26.74 -20.77
CA TYR A 737 3.31 -26.78 -22.15
C TYR A 737 3.01 -28.08 -22.91
N GLY A 738 2.36 -29.05 -22.27
CA GLY A 738 2.03 -30.36 -22.84
C GLY A 738 3.24 -31.24 -23.14
N LYS A 739 4.39 -30.96 -22.51
CA LYS A 739 5.68 -31.62 -22.80
C LYS A 739 5.95 -32.81 -21.89
N CYS A 740 5.47 -32.75 -20.65
CA CYS A 740 5.77 -33.75 -19.63
C CYS A 740 4.50 -34.18 -18.89
N GLU A 741 4.29 -35.48 -18.79
CA GLU A 741 3.27 -36.06 -17.91
C GLU A 741 3.83 -36.22 -16.49
N ALA A 742 2.99 -35.91 -15.50
CA ALA A 742 3.32 -36.07 -14.08
C ALA A 742 2.23 -36.91 -13.38
N ALA A 743 2.64 -37.83 -12.50
CA ALA A 743 1.72 -38.68 -11.76
C ALA A 743 1.40 -38.10 -10.36
N SER A 744 0.20 -38.36 -9.85
CA SER A 744 -0.23 -38.02 -8.49
C SER A 744 0.79 -38.50 -7.46
N GLY A 745 1.08 -37.68 -6.45
CA GLY A 745 2.04 -38.03 -5.40
C GLY A 745 3.52 -37.97 -5.81
N SER A 746 3.83 -37.71 -7.09
CA SER A 746 5.21 -37.49 -7.54
C SER A 746 5.84 -36.32 -6.81
N LYS A 747 7.16 -36.39 -6.58
CA LYS A 747 7.91 -35.32 -5.93
C LYS A 747 8.57 -34.43 -6.98
N VAL A 748 8.34 -33.12 -6.90
CA VAL A 748 8.95 -32.13 -7.79
C VAL A 748 9.69 -31.09 -6.97
N LYS A 749 10.92 -30.76 -7.36
CA LYS A 749 11.68 -29.67 -6.74
C LYS A 749 11.28 -28.34 -7.37
N LEU A 750 10.96 -27.36 -6.53
CA LEU A 750 10.65 -25.99 -6.92
C LEU A 750 11.71 -25.06 -6.31
N ALA A 751 12.36 -24.26 -7.14
CA ALA A 751 13.22 -23.18 -6.69
C ALA A 751 12.41 -22.14 -5.88
N PRO A 752 13.04 -21.28 -5.06
CA PRO A 752 12.35 -20.21 -4.34
C PRO A 752 11.47 -19.38 -5.26
N TYR A 753 10.26 -19.04 -4.82
CA TYR A 753 9.33 -18.17 -5.55
C TYR A 753 9.09 -18.59 -7.01
N THR A 754 8.86 -19.88 -7.24
CA THR A 754 8.48 -20.42 -8.55
C THR A 754 7.12 -21.09 -8.51
N VAL A 755 6.49 -21.18 -9.68
CA VAL A 755 5.22 -21.87 -9.88
C VAL A 755 5.37 -23.00 -10.89
N LYS A 756 4.67 -24.10 -10.64
CA LYS A 756 4.44 -25.18 -11.60
C LYS A 756 2.93 -25.33 -11.82
N ILE A 757 2.55 -25.46 -13.09
CA ILE A 757 1.17 -25.57 -13.52
C ILE A 757 1.02 -26.90 -14.25
N TYR A 758 0.00 -27.65 -13.87
CA TYR A 758 -0.40 -28.89 -14.52
C TYR A 758 -1.86 -28.83 -14.92
N VAL A 759 -2.25 -29.60 -15.94
CA VAL A 759 -3.62 -29.65 -16.46
C VAL A 759 -4.07 -31.10 -16.63
N SER A 760 -5.31 -31.43 -16.23
CA SER A 760 -5.85 -32.80 -16.32
C SER A 760 -6.18 -33.25 -17.75
N GLY A 761 -6.25 -32.32 -18.70
CA GLY A 761 -6.59 -32.59 -20.09
C GLY A 761 -6.41 -31.39 -21.00
N GLN A 762 -7.14 -31.36 -22.12
CA GLN A 762 -7.14 -30.23 -23.03
C GLN A 762 -7.71 -28.97 -22.35
N LEU A 763 -6.96 -27.88 -22.40
CA LEU A 763 -7.41 -26.60 -21.85
C LEU A 763 -8.69 -26.13 -22.57
N PRO A 764 -9.64 -25.53 -21.82
CA PRO A 764 -10.74 -24.78 -22.43
C PRO A 764 -10.21 -23.70 -23.37
N ALA A 765 -11.01 -23.34 -24.38
CA ALA A 765 -10.67 -22.24 -25.27
C ALA A 765 -10.39 -20.95 -24.46
N PRO A 766 -9.43 -20.11 -24.89
CA PRO A 766 -9.22 -18.79 -24.31
C PRO A 766 -10.51 -17.98 -24.21
N ALA A 767 -10.61 -17.10 -23.23
CA ALA A 767 -11.81 -16.28 -23.00
C ALA A 767 -12.08 -15.24 -24.09
N TYR A 768 -11.15 -15.08 -25.04
CA TYR A 768 -11.21 -14.13 -26.15
C TYR A 768 -10.32 -14.60 -27.31
N GLU A 769 -10.42 -13.93 -28.45
CA GLU A 769 -9.57 -14.17 -29.63
C GLU A 769 -8.47 -13.11 -29.72
N LEU A 770 -7.29 -13.50 -30.20
CA LEU A 770 -6.24 -12.53 -30.53
C LEU A 770 -6.44 -12.03 -31.97
N PRO A 771 -6.20 -10.73 -32.24
CA PRO A 771 -6.18 -10.24 -33.61
C PRO A 771 -5.06 -10.90 -34.44
N VAL A 772 -5.32 -11.13 -35.73
CA VAL A 772 -4.52 -11.98 -36.62
C VAL A 772 -3.12 -11.41 -36.93
N THR A 773 -2.88 -10.12 -36.71
CA THR A 773 -1.62 -9.43 -37.09
C THR A 773 -0.91 -8.85 -35.86
N GLY A 774 0.17 -9.49 -35.42
CA GLY A 774 1.15 -8.91 -34.49
C GLY A 774 2.48 -8.65 -35.18
N ALA A 775 3.18 -7.55 -34.86
CA ALA A 775 4.53 -7.29 -35.36
C ALA A 775 5.58 -7.89 -34.40
N ALA A 776 6.84 -7.93 -34.85
CA ALA A 776 7.94 -8.45 -34.05
C ALA A 776 8.22 -7.59 -32.79
N PRO A 777 8.69 -8.17 -31.65
CA PRO A 777 8.92 -7.45 -30.39
C PRO A 777 9.81 -6.19 -30.46
N THR A 778 10.69 -6.10 -31.45
CA THR A 778 11.57 -4.94 -31.67
C THR A 778 10.84 -3.68 -32.12
N GLU A 779 9.69 -3.80 -32.79
CA GLU A 779 8.86 -2.65 -33.17
C GLU A 779 8.09 -2.10 -31.94
N PHE A 780 7.73 -2.95 -30.98
CA PHE A 780 6.99 -2.53 -29.78
C PHE A 780 7.72 -1.45 -28.97
N ILE A 781 9.05 -1.53 -28.82
CA ILE A 781 9.83 -0.50 -28.10
C ILE A 781 9.76 0.87 -28.77
N LYS A 782 9.70 0.91 -30.11
CA LYS A 782 9.55 2.17 -30.84
C LYS A 782 8.17 2.77 -30.61
N HIS A 783 7.17 1.92 -30.46
CA HIS A 783 5.80 2.36 -30.24
C HIS A 783 5.52 2.76 -28.80
N ILE A 784 6.11 2.12 -27.78
CA ILE A 784 5.86 2.47 -26.36
C ILE A 784 6.67 3.66 -25.81
N LYS A 785 7.52 4.27 -26.62
CA LYS A 785 8.19 5.54 -26.28
C LYS A 785 7.46 6.68 -26.96
#